data_AF-A0A3S0QIH9-F1
#
_entry.id   AF-A0A3S0QIH9-F1
#
_cell.length_a   1.000
_cell.length_b   1.000
_cell.length_c   1.000
_cell.angle_alpha   90.00
_cell.angle_beta   90.00
_cell.angle_gamma   90.00
#
_symmetry.space_group_name_H-M   'P 1'
#
loop_
_entity.id
_entity.type
_entity.pdbx_description
1 polymer ?
#
loop_
_entity_poly.entity_id
_entity_poly.type
_entity_poly.pdbx_seq_one_letter_code
_entity_poly.pdbx_strand_id
1 'polypeptide(L)'
;MESSGSHNIGLARLAQDSLNQLGYLVPPQLVDPNVRTTMDGFPILIFHRATPDSERIFLGKYNFNNDKSNEATTGFTGGQECWEFLNNTSDNTLFIATDFQSVDENGKHLWKNDFEGRYPENNEDTSNLEALHTWIVSCKNNPAKFKTEAPDHFNIQFLLFYYVFTEFFAMVDQRAKNQMFAMYPDAAGNKRWYLIFYDNDTVLGLNNEGHNVYDYWVEAHDQVGSGFVWNGALSELWKLVEVAFDTEITALYQKMRTSGILTYDKCNTYFNTLESDKWAESIFNEDAKYKYIDPLVVAGNGSYLYPAQGSRKSHRNYWLLNRFRYMDGKYDTSTFSSDYITMRLYTPAGTPAVPPNANFLLTALKDGYTKIKFGSYINRARLRKNVASLVQAPAITFNDTETIIYGASAIKDLGDLSGKYLGTLDVSKAMNLSRLRIGSQISGYSNQNLRNLFIGNNTVLEELDLTNCPNLKQSIDLTACTSIKRVSAAGTGISSVLLPKGGLLASLILPSTANTLILDNQKFITNSNLTFTAGSIKTLVIKDCPLINVNNIVFYLKNVSRLRVNNLNGSSPSSELFFPIINAKGIDDSGNTTPHSVVEGTWKFTTIYQEDKDFMEANWPDFKFTFSNVATFIQILSATRKATLLNVFDTNGDGELSFAEARAVINIPADTFNTSVNTSRKLSYSFDEFRFFTNVETIGDRAFDSNELESIIFPPNIKKIGSNAFYLKYNAVVVGNFDKLEELGAAPFFGKYLDINLFKNVKTYTANSFQYMYPRAGKYTLPYITRIFSGMLTNNVGFETVEELVSNLVDLSGCTSLERIDSYGLNLRPLKGDNEVTIILPASINYLENYCMPMNPSAGQSSVTKVIVKVLATTPPILIGSNLVADGIIIDKVEIHVPAASVSAYKAATNWSYFATKIYPIT
;
A
#
# COMPACT_ATOMS: atom_id res chain seq x y z
N MET A 1 9.99 -23.15 42.49
CA MET A 1 8.86 -22.20 42.68
C MET A 1 7.83 -22.26 41.53
N GLU A 2 7.81 -23.32 40.71
CA GLU A 2 7.07 -23.33 39.45
C GLU A 2 6.15 -24.57 39.34
N SER A 3 4.87 -24.37 39.02
CA SER A 3 3.85 -25.44 39.08
C SER A 3 3.77 -26.34 37.85
N SER A 4 4.36 -25.99 36.70
CA SER A 4 4.36 -26.91 35.56
C SER A 4 5.35 -28.06 35.74
N GLY A 5 6.39 -27.91 36.57
CA GLY A 5 7.42 -28.93 36.79
C GLY A 5 8.26 -29.20 35.54
N SER A 6 8.34 -28.23 34.63
CA SER A 6 8.98 -28.42 33.31
C SER A 6 10.17 -27.50 33.07
N HIS A 7 10.23 -26.34 33.73
CA HIS A 7 11.24 -25.33 33.39
C HIS A 7 12.65 -25.78 33.75
N ASN A 8 12.87 -26.28 34.96
CA ASN A 8 14.23 -26.60 35.43
C ASN A 8 14.90 -27.70 34.57
N ILE A 9 14.28 -28.88 34.48
CA ILE A 9 14.83 -30.02 33.72
C ILE A 9 14.67 -29.85 32.21
N GLY A 10 13.51 -29.39 31.73
CA GLY A 10 13.30 -29.18 30.30
C GLY A 10 14.31 -28.19 29.73
N LEU A 11 14.61 -27.11 30.45
CA LEU A 11 15.60 -26.13 30.02
C LEU A 11 17.04 -26.64 30.16
N ALA A 12 17.38 -27.32 31.26
CA ALA A 12 18.70 -27.92 31.45
C ALA A 12 19.04 -28.88 30.30
N ARG A 13 18.12 -29.79 29.97
CA ARG A 13 18.27 -30.72 28.85
C ARG A 13 18.39 -30.00 27.51
N LEU A 14 17.57 -28.98 27.26
CA LEU A 14 17.67 -28.16 26.05
C LEU A 14 19.02 -27.43 25.95
N ALA A 15 19.54 -26.90 27.06
CA ALA A 15 20.84 -26.23 27.10
C ALA A 15 21.98 -27.21 26.78
N GLN A 16 22.01 -28.38 27.43
CA GLN A 16 23.01 -29.41 27.16
C GLN A 16 23.00 -29.85 25.69
N ASP A 17 21.81 -30.16 25.16
CA ASP A 17 21.67 -30.64 23.79
C ASP A 17 22.04 -29.56 22.78
N SER A 18 21.80 -28.29 23.12
CA SER A 18 22.20 -27.15 22.28
C SER A 18 23.72 -26.97 22.28
N LEU A 19 24.38 -27.06 23.44
CA LEU A 19 25.85 -27.04 23.56
C LEU A 19 26.48 -28.17 22.74
N ASN A 20 25.96 -29.40 22.88
CA ASN A 20 26.43 -30.58 22.15
C ASN A 20 26.28 -30.40 20.62
N GLN A 21 25.13 -29.91 20.16
CA GLN A 21 24.90 -29.64 18.72
C GLN A 21 25.78 -28.52 18.17
N LEU A 22 26.20 -27.56 19.00
CA LEU A 22 27.17 -26.53 18.63
C LEU A 22 28.62 -27.03 18.64
N GLY A 23 28.87 -28.21 19.22
CA GLY A 23 30.21 -28.74 19.47
C GLY A 23 30.92 -28.06 20.64
N TYR A 24 30.17 -27.40 21.53
CA TYR A 24 30.71 -26.71 22.71
C TYR A 24 30.72 -27.70 23.87
N LEU A 25 31.89 -28.31 24.10
CA LEU A 25 32.08 -29.38 25.07
C LEU A 25 33.06 -28.93 26.15
N VAL A 26 32.81 -29.28 27.42
CA VAL A 26 33.84 -29.13 28.47
C VAL A 26 34.90 -30.22 28.31
N PRO A 27 36.13 -30.02 28.80
CA PRO A 27 37.21 -30.99 28.60
C PRO A 27 36.88 -32.44 29.00
N PRO A 28 36.18 -32.72 30.12
CA PRO A 28 35.77 -34.09 30.44
C PRO A 28 34.81 -34.71 29.41
N GLN A 29 33.95 -33.91 28.76
CA GLN A 29 33.04 -34.38 27.71
C GLN A 29 33.74 -34.80 26.42
N LEU A 30 34.97 -34.31 26.19
CA LEU A 30 35.80 -34.75 25.06
C LEU A 30 36.31 -36.19 25.26
N VAL A 31 36.37 -36.66 26.51
CA VAL A 31 36.82 -38.02 26.86
C VAL A 31 35.61 -38.95 27.02
N ASP A 32 34.58 -38.51 27.74
CA ASP A 32 33.34 -39.26 27.92
C ASP A 32 32.12 -38.41 27.48
N PRO A 33 31.48 -38.75 26.35
CA PRO A 33 30.35 -37.98 25.84
C PRO A 33 29.09 -38.08 26.71
N ASN A 34 29.05 -38.95 27.74
CA ASN A 34 27.95 -39.02 28.69
C ASN A 34 28.05 -37.98 29.81
N VAL A 35 29.20 -37.33 29.97
CA VAL A 35 29.35 -36.21 30.90
C VAL A 35 28.42 -35.07 30.47
N ARG A 36 27.85 -34.36 31.45
CA ARG A 36 26.93 -33.24 31.26
C ARG A 36 27.34 -32.05 32.10
N THR A 37 27.07 -30.87 31.58
CA THR A 37 27.24 -29.57 32.25
C THR A 37 25.92 -29.03 32.81
N THR A 38 24.84 -29.81 32.79
CA THR A 38 23.54 -29.44 33.35
C THR A 38 22.85 -30.65 33.98
N MET A 39 21.86 -30.39 34.82
CA MET A 39 20.99 -31.44 35.39
C MET A 39 20.26 -32.23 34.29
N ASP A 40 20.01 -33.51 34.57
CA ASP A 40 19.15 -34.40 33.78
C ASP A 40 18.16 -35.11 34.71
N GLY A 41 17.02 -35.50 34.17
CA GLY A 41 15.94 -36.09 34.95
C GLY A 41 14.67 -36.34 34.15
N PHE A 42 13.64 -36.83 34.82
CA PHE A 42 12.33 -37.10 34.22
C PHE A 42 11.16 -36.96 35.22
N PRO A 43 9.93 -36.70 34.74
CA PRO A 43 8.73 -36.58 35.58
C PRO A 43 8.37 -37.86 36.35
N ILE A 44 8.00 -37.72 37.62
CA ILE A 44 7.50 -38.79 38.49
C ILE A 44 6.29 -38.34 39.33
N LEU A 45 5.60 -39.32 39.92
CA LEU A 45 4.57 -39.12 40.96
C LEU A 45 5.03 -39.80 42.23
N ILE A 46 4.88 -39.13 43.38
CA ILE A 46 5.23 -39.72 44.67
C ILE A 46 3.96 -40.09 45.43
N PHE A 47 3.92 -41.33 45.90
CA PHE A 47 2.90 -41.85 46.79
C PHE A 47 3.56 -42.36 48.07
N HIS A 48 2.95 -42.10 49.21
CA HIS A 48 3.41 -42.56 50.52
C HIS A 48 2.29 -43.33 51.23
N ARG A 49 2.68 -44.38 51.94
CA ARG A 49 1.84 -45.08 52.92
C ARG A 49 2.70 -45.45 54.12
N ALA A 50 2.16 -45.30 55.33
CA ALA A 50 2.92 -45.54 56.57
C ALA A 50 3.30 -47.02 56.76
N THR A 51 2.43 -47.93 56.32
CA THR A 51 2.66 -49.39 56.33
C THR A 51 2.17 -50.00 55.00
N PRO A 52 2.52 -51.25 54.67
CA PRO A 52 2.01 -51.93 53.47
C PRO A 52 0.48 -51.98 53.37
N ASP A 53 -0.23 -51.97 54.51
CA ASP A 53 -1.70 -52.04 54.56
C ASP A 53 -2.38 -50.66 54.69
N SER A 54 -1.59 -49.60 54.88
CA SER A 54 -2.13 -48.23 54.97
C SER A 54 -2.56 -47.70 53.60
N GLU A 55 -3.52 -46.77 53.62
CA GLU A 55 -3.94 -46.03 52.44
C GLU A 55 -2.74 -45.30 51.78
N ARG A 56 -2.72 -45.30 50.45
CA ARG A 56 -1.73 -44.57 49.66
C ARG A 56 -2.14 -43.10 49.55
N ILE A 57 -1.30 -42.22 50.07
CA ILE A 57 -1.44 -40.77 50.02
C ILE A 57 -0.61 -40.25 48.86
N PHE A 58 -1.22 -39.46 47.98
CA PHE A 58 -0.50 -38.73 46.94
C PHE A 58 0.28 -37.57 47.57
N LEU A 59 1.59 -37.51 47.34
CA LEU A 59 2.46 -36.45 47.85
C LEU A 59 2.80 -35.38 46.81
N GLY A 60 2.30 -35.52 45.59
CA GLY A 60 2.54 -34.57 44.51
C GLY A 60 3.36 -35.13 43.35
N LYS A 61 3.53 -34.25 42.37
CA LYS A 61 4.36 -34.46 41.18
C LYS A 61 5.75 -33.86 41.39
N TYR A 62 6.78 -34.55 40.90
CA TYR A 62 8.19 -34.18 41.06
C TYR A 62 8.99 -34.57 39.82
N ASN A 63 10.20 -34.03 39.67
CA ASN A 63 11.17 -34.55 38.71
C ASN A 63 12.19 -35.40 39.47
N PHE A 64 12.49 -36.60 38.97
CA PHE A 64 13.57 -37.43 39.49
C PHE A 64 14.85 -37.06 38.75
N ASN A 65 15.79 -36.47 39.47
CA ASN A 65 16.96 -35.83 38.89
C ASN A 65 18.24 -36.47 39.42
N ASN A 66 19.32 -36.41 38.63
CA ASN A 66 20.66 -36.69 39.15
C ASN A 66 21.04 -35.66 40.23
N ASP A 67 21.95 -36.01 41.14
CA ASP A 67 22.42 -35.09 42.17
C ASP A 67 23.48 -34.12 41.63
N LYS A 68 23.45 -32.86 42.07
CA LYS A 68 24.39 -31.81 41.64
C LYS A 68 25.82 -31.97 42.20
N SER A 69 26.02 -32.85 43.18
CA SER A 69 27.32 -33.28 43.70
C SER A 69 27.84 -34.55 43.01
N ASN A 70 27.09 -35.12 42.07
CA ASN A 70 27.51 -36.33 41.37
C ASN A 70 28.60 -36.03 40.34
N GLU A 71 29.86 -36.15 40.77
CA GLU A 71 31.07 -35.95 39.97
C GLU A 71 31.09 -36.83 38.71
N ALA A 72 30.50 -38.02 38.72
CA ALA A 72 30.43 -38.88 37.54
C ALA A 72 29.51 -38.29 36.46
N THR A 73 28.53 -37.48 36.82
CA THR A 73 27.67 -36.77 35.86
C THR A 73 28.37 -35.55 35.28
N THR A 74 29.08 -34.78 36.11
CA THR A 74 29.75 -33.53 35.69
C THR A 74 31.16 -33.74 35.13
N GLY A 75 31.74 -34.92 35.33
CA GLY A 75 33.09 -35.27 34.88
C GLY A 75 34.19 -34.54 35.66
N PHE A 76 33.88 -34.03 36.85
CA PHE A 76 34.86 -33.33 37.67
C PHE A 76 35.95 -34.30 38.16
N THR A 77 37.21 -33.90 38.02
CA THR A 77 38.39 -34.64 38.47
C THR A 77 39.47 -33.70 39.01
N GLY A 78 40.47 -34.22 39.73
CA GLY A 78 41.44 -33.41 40.49
C GLY A 78 42.07 -32.25 39.69
N GLY A 79 42.21 -31.08 40.33
CA GLY A 79 42.77 -29.86 39.72
C GLY A 79 41.76 -28.93 39.05
N GLN A 80 40.48 -29.31 39.00
CA GLN A 80 39.35 -28.48 38.58
C GLN A 80 38.67 -27.85 39.80
N GLU A 81 37.88 -26.80 39.59
CA GLU A 81 37.02 -26.25 40.63
C GLU A 81 35.67 -25.79 40.08
N CYS A 82 34.66 -25.71 40.94
CA CYS A 82 33.33 -25.22 40.58
C CYS A 82 32.71 -24.45 41.74
N TRP A 83 32.10 -23.30 41.43
CA TRP A 83 31.50 -22.38 42.38
C TRP A 83 30.05 -22.08 42.02
N GLU A 84 29.12 -22.28 42.96
CA GLU A 84 27.71 -21.88 42.86
C GLU A 84 27.52 -20.48 43.42
N PHE A 85 26.75 -19.65 42.73
CA PHE A 85 26.42 -18.29 43.17
C PHE A 85 25.09 -18.31 43.94
N LEU A 86 25.13 -17.89 45.21
CA LEU A 86 24.03 -17.99 46.18
C LEU A 86 23.23 -16.70 46.36
N ASN A 87 23.78 -15.57 45.91
CA ASN A 87 23.24 -14.23 46.12
C ASN A 87 23.08 -13.48 44.79
N ASN A 88 22.13 -12.55 44.74
CA ASN A 88 21.83 -11.72 43.58
C ASN A 88 21.85 -10.21 43.89
N THR A 89 22.19 -9.81 45.12
CA THR A 89 22.26 -8.40 45.54
C THR A 89 23.67 -7.95 45.96
N SER A 90 24.61 -8.88 46.19
CA SER A 90 25.98 -8.55 46.60
C SER A 90 26.80 -8.01 45.43
N ASP A 91 27.61 -6.98 45.71
CA ASP A 91 28.57 -6.40 44.77
C ASP A 91 29.57 -7.44 44.24
N ASN A 92 29.92 -8.47 45.01
CA ASN A 92 30.78 -9.56 44.55
C ASN A 92 30.09 -10.39 43.46
N THR A 93 28.85 -10.85 43.71
CA THR A 93 28.08 -11.65 42.73
C THR A 93 27.73 -10.90 41.45
N LEU A 94 27.71 -9.56 41.53
CA LEU A 94 27.53 -8.66 40.40
C LEU A 94 28.86 -8.24 39.76
N PHE A 95 30.01 -8.71 40.24
CA PHE A 95 31.33 -8.30 39.75
C PHE A 95 31.57 -6.79 39.80
N ILE A 96 30.94 -6.10 40.76
CA ILE A 96 31.09 -4.66 40.98
C ILE A 96 32.29 -4.38 41.89
N ALA A 97 32.54 -5.29 42.85
CA ALA A 97 33.64 -5.23 43.79
C ALA A 97 34.37 -6.58 43.88
N THR A 98 35.49 -6.58 44.61
CA THR A 98 36.27 -7.79 44.90
C THR A 98 36.61 -7.79 46.39
N ASP A 99 35.67 -8.30 47.20
CA ASP A 99 35.85 -8.43 48.65
C ASP A 99 35.70 -9.90 49.09
N PHE A 100 36.84 -10.58 49.15
CA PHE A 100 36.94 -11.96 49.65
C PHE A 100 37.53 -12.03 51.07
N GLN A 101 37.87 -10.88 51.67
CA GLN A 101 38.64 -10.82 52.91
C GLN A 101 37.79 -10.39 54.11
N SER A 102 36.73 -9.61 53.89
CA SER A 102 35.84 -9.17 54.98
C SER A 102 35.17 -10.34 55.70
N VAL A 103 34.98 -10.19 57.01
CA VAL A 103 34.33 -11.16 57.90
C VAL A 103 33.15 -10.51 58.64
N ASP A 104 32.15 -11.31 59.02
CA ASP A 104 31.06 -10.88 59.90
C ASP A 104 31.51 -10.76 61.37
N GLU A 105 30.59 -10.38 62.25
CA GLU A 105 30.81 -10.24 63.70
C GLU A 105 31.28 -11.53 64.39
N ASN A 106 31.10 -12.69 63.76
CA ASN A 106 31.51 -14.01 64.24
C ASN A 106 32.79 -14.51 63.56
N GLY A 107 33.45 -13.68 62.74
CA GLY A 107 34.67 -14.04 62.02
C GLY A 107 34.44 -14.91 60.79
N LYS A 108 33.19 -15.11 60.33
CA LYS A 108 32.89 -15.84 59.09
C LYS A 108 33.09 -14.92 57.90
N HIS A 109 33.87 -15.34 56.90
CA HIS A 109 34.04 -14.58 55.66
C HIS A 109 32.71 -14.28 54.97
N LEU A 110 32.49 -13.01 54.59
CA LEU A 110 31.24 -12.54 53.99
C LEU A 110 30.97 -13.16 52.62
N TRP A 111 32.02 -13.47 51.85
CA TRP A 111 31.89 -14.13 50.54
C TRP A 111 31.17 -15.49 50.62
N LYS A 112 31.18 -16.16 51.79
CA LYS A 112 30.46 -17.42 52.00
C LYS A 112 28.93 -17.27 51.96
N ASN A 113 28.41 -16.04 51.93
CA ASN A 113 27.00 -15.76 51.64
C ASN A 113 26.73 -15.61 50.13
N ASP A 114 27.80 -15.41 49.35
CA ASP A 114 27.75 -15.15 47.91
C ASP A 114 28.07 -16.40 47.08
N PHE A 115 28.97 -17.26 47.58
CA PHE A 115 29.45 -18.44 46.84
C PHE A 115 29.52 -19.71 47.69
N GLU A 116 29.31 -20.86 47.04
CA GLU A 116 29.52 -22.20 47.59
C GLU A 116 30.44 -23.01 46.68
N GLY A 117 31.50 -23.61 47.25
CA GLY A 117 32.37 -24.54 46.53
C GLY A 117 31.62 -25.84 46.24
N ARG A 118 31.34 -26.10 44.96
CA ARG A 118 30.65 -27.30 44.48
C ARG A 118 31.59 -28.41 44.05
N TYR A 119 32.80 -28.05 43.65
CA TYR A 119 33.88 -29.00 43.44
C TYR A 119 35.24 -28.35 43.73
N PRO A 120 36.09 -28.96 44.58
CA PRO A 120 35.69 -29.97 45.56
C PRO A 120 34.52 -29.47 46.43
N GLU A 121 33.70 -30.39 46.94
CA GLU A 121 32.58 -30.01 47.80
C GLU A 121 33.07 -29.24 49.03
N ASN A 122 32.46 -28.09 49.32
CA ASN A 122 32.87 -27.17 50.38
C ASN A 122 34.28 -26.57 50.19
N ASN A 123 34.75 -26.40 48.94
CA ASN A 123 36.01 -25.71 48.66
C ASN A 123 36.02 -24.30 49.29
N GLU A 124 37.13 -23.94 49.94
CA GLU A 124 37.34 -22.62 50.55
C GLU A 124 38.53 -21.85 49.94
N ASP A 125 39.30 -22.45 49.01
CA ASP A 125 40.37 -21.74 48.31
C ASP A 125 39.80 -20.89 47.17
N THR A 126 39.55 -19.62 47.45
CA THR A 126 38.96 -18.67 46.50
C THR A 126 39.98 -18.02 45.55
N SER A 127 41.26 -18.42 45.56
CA SER A 127 42.33 -17.67 44.89
C SER A 127 42.06 -17.40 43.39
N ASN A 128 41.57 -18.40 42.65
CA ASN A 128 41.27 -18.22 41.23
C ASN A 128 39.97 -17.43 41.01
N LEU A 129 38.98 -17.59 41.89
CA LEU A 129 37.72 -16.85 41.84
C LEU A 129 37.95 -15.37 42.12
N GLU A 130 38.76 -15.04 43.13
CA GLU A 130 39.18 -13.68 43.46
C GLU A 130 40.00 -13.05 42.33
N ALA A 131 40.91 -13.81 41.70
CA ALA A 131 41.67 -13.34 40.54
C ALA A 131 40.75 -13.03 39.34
N LEU A 132 39.74 -13.87 39.08
CA LEU A 132 38.74 -13.63 38.04
C LEU A 132 37.95 -12.34 38.31
N HIS A 133 37.46 -12.14 39.54
CA HIS A 133 36.71 -10.94 39.92
C HIS A 133 37.56 -9.69 39.80
N THR A 134 38.80 -9.73 40.31
CA THR A 134 39.77 -8.63 40.21
C THR A 134 39.96 -8.21 38.75
N TRP A 135 40.15 -9.18 37.86
CA TRP A 135 40.33 -8.92 36.43
C TRP A 135 39.07 -8.30 35.79
N ILE A 136 37.88 -8.83 36.05
CA ILE A 136 36.61 -8.29 35.53
C ILE A 136 36.41 -6.84 35.98
N VAL A 137 36.59 -6.58 37.29
CA VAL A 137 36.48 -5.22 37.86
C VAL A 137 37.52 -4.28 37.23
N SER A 138 38.73 -4.76 36.93
CA SER A 138 39.77 -3.99 36.24
C SER A 138 39.45 -3.67 34.78
N CYS A 139 38.43 -4.31 34.20
CA CYS A 139 37.93 -4.05 32.85
C CYS A 139 36.74 -3.09 32.82
N LYS A 140 36.24 -2.64 33.99
CA LYS A 140 35.10 -1.72 34.10
C LYS A 140 35.28 -0.49 33.22
N ASN A 141 34.23 -0.16 32.47
CA ASN A 141 34.23 0.91 31.45
C ASN A 141 35.27 0.75 30.32
N ASN A 142 35.89 -0.42 30.16
CA ASN A 142 36.88 -0.71 29.12
C ASN A 142 36.56 -2.03 28.38
N PRO A 143 35.49 -2.05 27.56
CA PRO A 143 35.08 -3.25 26.82
C PRO A 143 36.13 -3.73 25.82
N ALA A 144 37.02 -2.86 25.33
CA ALA A 144 38.11 -3.25 24.41
C ALA A 144 39.18 -4.10 25.12
N LYS A 145 39.56 -3.72 26.35
CA LYS A 145 40.43 -4.54 27.21
C LYS A 145 39.77 -5.89 27.51
N PHE A 146 38.50 -5.87 27.95
CA PHE A 146 37.75 -7.09 28.21
C PHE A 146 37.73 -8.01 26.98
N LYS A 147 37.41 -7.50 25.78
CA LYS A 147 37.39 -8.29 24.55
C LYS A 147 38.72 -8.99 24.26
N THR A 148 39.82 -8.27 24.51
CA THR A 148 41.17 -8.74 24.22
C THR A 148 41.63 -9.81 25.20
N GLU A 149 41.35 -9.61 26.49
CA GLU A 149 41.84 -10.47 27.57
C GLU A 149 40.85 -11.58 27.95
N ALA A 150 39.56 -11.48 27.62
CA ALA A 150 38.55 -12.49 27.98
C ALA A 150 38.89 -13.92 27.52
N PRO A 151 39.49 -14.14 26.32
CA PRO A 151 39.94 -15.47 25.93
C PRO A 151 40.99 -16.07 26.87
N ASP A 152 41.65 -15.25 27.68
CA ASP A 152 42.61 -15.69 28.70
C ASP A 152 41.99 -16.15 30.02
N HIS A 153 40.72 -15.81 30.24
CA HIS A 153 40.03 -16.14 31.49
C HIS A 153 38.85 -17.09 31.25
N PHE A 154 38.13 -16.95 30.15
CA PHE A 154 36.92 -17.71 29.86
C PHE A 154 37.08 -18.58 28.61
N ASN A 155 36.36 -19.70 28.60
CA ASN A 155 35.95 -20.28 27.33
C ASN A 155 34.86 -19.38 26.70
N ILE A 156 35.24 -18.64 25.66
CA ILE A 156 34.34 -17.67 25.01
C ILE A 156 33.07 -18.31 24.45
N GLN A 157 33.13 -19.55 23.97
CA GLN A 157 31.94 -20.22 23.42
C GLN A 157 30.87 -20.44 24.49
N PHE A 158 31.27 -20.90 25.68
CA PHE A 158 30.36 -21.08 26.81
C PHE A 158 29.86 -19.74 27.37
N LEU A 159 30.74 -18.72 27.46
CA LEU A 159 30.35 -17.39 27.91
C LEU A 159 29.25 -16.77 27.02
N LEU A 160 29.43 -16.83 25.70
CA LEU A 160 28.47 -16.30 24.74
C LEU A 160 27.18 -17.13 24.70
N PHE A 161 27.28 -18.47 24.77
CA PHE A 161 26.10 -19.32 24.84
C PHE A 161 25.27 -19.02 26.10
N TYR A 162 25.93 -18.87 27.26
CA TYR A 162 25.26 -18.52 28.50
C TYR A 162 24.52 -17.19 28.38
N TYR A 163 25.16 -16.17 27.79
CA TYR A 163 24.50 -14.89 27.53
C TYR A 163 23.25 -15.05 26.63
N VAL A 164 23.40 -15.61 25.43
CA VAL A 164 22.32 -15.75 24.44
C VAL A 164 21.14 -16.55 25.02
N PHE A 165 21.43 -17.63 25.72
CA PHE A 165 20.41 -18.53 26.23
C PHE A 165 19.65 -17.93 27.43
N THR A 166 20.37 -17.32 28.38
CA THR A 166 19.74 -16.61 29.52
C THR A 166 18.93 -15.41 29.08
N GLU A 167 19.34 -14.73 28.02
CA GLU A 167 18.55 -13.67 27.42
C GLU A 167 17.29 -14.22 26.78
N PHE A 168 17.41 -15.22 25.90
CA PHE A 168 16.27 -15.72 25.12
C PHE A 168 15.13 -16.19 26.02
N PHE A 169 15.43 -16.95 27.07
CA PHE A 169 14.40 -17.51 27.96
C PHE A 169 13.96 -16.56 29.08
N ALA A 170 14.48 -15.34 29.13
CA ALA A 170 14.27 -14.41 30.22
C ALA A 170 14.59 -15.04 31.58
N MET A 171 15.82 -15.55 31.73
CA MET A 171 16.30 -16.22 32.95
C MET A 171 16.74 -15.16 33.96
N VAL A 172 15.79 -14.65 34.74
CA VAL A 172 15.93 -13.36 35.44
C VAL A 172 16.77 -13.40 36.70
N ASP A 173 16.89 -14.57 37.33
CA ASP A 173 17.71 -14.74 38.54
C ASP A 173 19.16 -15.15 38.21
N GLN A 174 19.34 -15.72 37.01
CA GLN A 174 20.64 -15.95 36.39
C GLN A 174 21.35 -14.63 36.12
N ARG A 175 22.66 -14.72 35.85
CA ARG A 175 23.60 -13.59 35.68
C ARG A 175 23.98 -12.89 36.99
N ALA A 176 23.38 -13.25 38.11
CA ALA A 176 23.84 -12.89 39.45
C ALA A 176 23.82 -14.10 40.40
N LYS A 177 22.69 -14.81 40.45
CA LYS A 177 22.49 -16.03 41.24
C LYS A 177 22.17 -17.22 40.32
N ASN A 178 22.00 -18.42 40.88
CA ASN A 178 21.53 -19.61 40.16
C ASN A 178 22.38 -19.88 38.91
N GLN A 179 23.68 -19.74 39.08
CA GLN A 179 24.71 -19.97 38.07
C GLN A 179 25.90 -20.64 38.72
N MET A 180 26.57 -21.50 37.97
CA MET A 180 27.79 -22.16 38.42
C MET A 180 28.94 -21.84 37.47
N PHE A 181 30.09 -21.49 38.03
CA PHE A 181 31.31 -21.21 37.28
C PHE A 181 32.29 -22.34 37.57
N ALA A 182 32.69 -23.05 36.53
CA ALA A 182 33.63 -24.17 36.63
C ALA A 182 34.90 -23.87 35.87
N MET A 183 36.04 -24.12 36.49
CA MET A 183 37.34 -23.94 35.87
C MET A 183 37.87 -25.30 35.40
N TYR A 184 38.18 -25.39 34.11
CA TYR A 184 38.82 -26.56 33.53
C TYR A 184 40.15 -26.17 32.87
N PRO A 185 41.18 -27.02 32.94
CA PRO A 185 42.34 -26.89 32.07
C PRO A 185 41.90 -27.18 30.63
N ASP A 186 42.20 -26.28 29.70
CA ASP A 186 42.02 -26.51 28.27
C ASP A 186 43.05 -27.52 27.73
N ALA A 187 42.98 -27.83 26.43
CA ALA A 187 43.90 -28.78 25.80
C ALA A 187 45.38 -28.36 25.86
N ALA A 188 45.66 -27.07 26.09
CA ALA A 188 47.01 -26.53 26.26
C ALA A 188 47.42 -26.42 27.75
N GLY A 189 46.54 -26.82 28.67
CA GLY A 189 46.73 -26.74 30.11
C GLY A 189 46.39 -25.39 30.72
N ASN A 190 45.85 -24.43 29.97
CA ASN A 190 45.45 -23.14 30.53
C ASN A 190 44.14 -23.29 31.30
N LYS A 191 44.10 -22.73 32.49
CA LYS A 191 42.89 -22.71 33.32
C LYS A 191 41.89 -21.70 32.75
N ARG A 192 40.75 -22.19 32.26
CA ARG A 192 39.67 -21.34 31.70
C ARG A 192 38.37 -21.59 32.45
N TRP A 193 37.58 -20.55 32.65
CA TRP A 193 36.26 -20.59 33.25
C TRP A 193 35.17 -20.92 32.22
N TYR A 194 34.25 -21.79 32.62
CA TYR A 194 33.09 -22.27 31.88
C TYR A 194 31.84 -22.00 32.72
N LEU A 195 30.73 -21.68 32.06
CA LEU A 195 29.48 -21.36 32.73
C LEU A 195 28.51 -22.53 32.62
N ILE A 196 27.97 -22.92 33.76
CA ILE A 196 27.07 -24.07 33.94
C ILE A 196 25.70 -23.54 34.36
N PHE A 197 24.66 -23.99 33.65
CA PHE A 197 23.27 -23.65 33.95
C PHE A 197 22.78 -24.42 35.17
N TYR A 198 22.20 -23.71 36.11
CA TYR A 198 21.70 -24.27 37.34
C TYR A 198 20.42 -23.56 37.79
N ASP A 199 19.52 -24.31 38.43
CA ASP A 199 18.23 -23.83 38.96
C ASP A 199 17.44 -22.91 38.02
N ASN A 200 17.00 -23.49 36.90
CA ASN A 200 16.46 -22.79 35.73
C ASN A 200 14.92 -22.60 35.77
N ASP A 201 14.32 -22.40 36.94
CA ASP A 201 12.85 -22.34 37.06
C ASP A 201 12.25 -20.93 36.90
N THR A 202 13.01 -19.87 37.18
CA THR A 202 12.64 -18.43 37.06
C THR A 202 12.80 -17.87 35.64
N VAL A 203 12.05 -18.48 34.72
CA VAL A 203 12.11 -18.20 33.28
C VAL A 203 10.73 -17.92 32.70
N LEU A 204 10.67 -17.50 31.43
CA LEU A 204 9.42 -17.40 30.67
C LEU A 204 8.36 -16.57 31.40
N GLY A 205 8.72 -15.36 31.80
CA GLY A 205 7.80 -14.40 32.43
C GLY A 205 7.75 -14.42 33.95
N LEU A 206 8.41 -15.38 34.60
CA LEU A 206 8.52 -15.43 36.06
C LEU A 206 9.56 -14.45 36.61
N ASN A 207 9.25 -13.82 37.74
CA ASN A 207 10.26 -13.19 38.61
C ASN A 207 10.93 -14.23 39.54
N ASN A 208 11.88 -13.77 40.35
CA ASN A 208 12.60 -14.58 41.34
C ASN A 208 11.73 -15.12 42.49
N GLU A 209 10.52 -14.59 42.67
CA GLU A 209 9.52 -15.12 43.61
C GLU A 209 8.61 -16.17 42.93
N GLY A 210 8.69 -16.35 41.60
CA GLY A 210 7.80 -17.24 40.85
C GLY A 210 6.47 -16.61 40.44
N HIS A 211 6.32 -15.29 40.55
CA HIS A 211 5.18 -14.55 40.03
C HIS A 211 5.30 -14.34 38.51
N ASN A 212 4.22 -14.55 37.77
CA ASN A 212 4.19 -14.31 36.32
C ASN A 212 3.93 -12.83 36.02
N VAL A 213 4.99 -12.01 35.98
CA VAL A 213 4.90 -10.54 35.89
C VAL A 213 5.59 -9.94 34.67
N TYR A 214 6.40 -10.72 33.96
CA TYR A 214 7.14 -10.26 32.78
C TYR A 214 6.56 -10.84 31.49
N ASP A 215 6.39 -10.00 30.48
CA ASP A 215 5.95 -10.45 29.15
C ASP A 215 7.15 -10.77 28.24
N TYR A 216 6.90 -11.35 27.06
CA TYR A 216 7.94 -11.86 26.16
C TYR A 216 8.94 -10.82 25.63
N TRP A 217 8.65 -9.53 25.80
CA TRP A 217 9.47 -8.46 25.24
C TRP A 217 10.62 -8.04 26.13
N VAL A 218 10.71 -8.50 27.38
CA VAL A 218 11.69 -7.99 28.35
C VAL A 218 13.16 -8.23 27.95
N GLU A 219 14.01 -7.30 28.35
CA GLU A 219 15.48 -7.35 28.22
C GLU A 219 16.17 -6.98 29.54
N ALA A 220 17.46 -7.32 29.66
CA ALA A 220 18.21 -7.22 30.91
C ALA A 220 18.13 -5.83 31.58
N HIS A 221 18.15 -4.76 30.79
CA HIS A 221 18.16 -3.38 31.27
C HIS A 221 16.76 -2.79 31.51
N ASP A 222 15.69 -3.53 31.19
CA ASP A 222 14.34 -3.05 31.42
C ASP A 222 14.04 -2.98 32.93
N GLN A 223 13.22 -2.00 33.32
CA GLN A 223 12.68 -1.86 34.67
C GLN A 223 11.16 -2.05 34.64
N VAL A 224 10.65 -2.80 35.62
CA VAL A 224 9.21 -3.01 35.83
C VAL A 224 8.93 -2.73 37.30
N GLY A 225 8.06 -1.76 37.58
CA GLY A 225 7.91 -1.22 38.94
C GLY A 225 9.16 -0.47 39.36
N SER A 226 9.71 -0.78 40.54
CA SER A 226 10.91 -0.13 41.09
C SER A 226 12.21 -0.91 40.85
N GLY A 227 12.16 -2.08 40.20
CA GLY A 227 13.29 -2.97 40.03
C GLY A 227 13.61 -3.28 38.57
N PHE A 228 14.83 -3.77 38.33
CA PHE A 228 15.22 -4.35 37.03
C PHE A 228 14.50 -5.67 36.80
N VAL A 229 14.29 -6.04 35.53
CA VAL A 229 13.75 -7.35 35.19
C VAL A 229 14.74 -8.47 35.55
N TRP A 230 16.04 -8.26 35.29
CA TRP A 230 17.09 -9.19 35.72
C TRP A 230 17.71 -8.71 37.03
N ASN A 231 17.88 -9.63 37.98
CA ASN A 231 18.63 -9.33 39.19
C ASN A 231 20.11 -9.04 38.87
N GLY A 232 20.65 -9.70 37.84
CA GLY A 232 21.98 -9.44 37.30
C GLY A 232 22.11 -8.24 36.37
N ALA A 233 21.10 -7.37 36.23
CA ALA A 233 21.15 -6.21 35.32
C ALA A 233 22.33 -5.27 35.60
N LEU A 234 22.74 -5.17 36.87
CA LEU A 234 23.86 -4.32 37.27
C LEU A 234 25.22 -5.00 37.16
N SER A 235 25.27 -6.28 36.80
CA SER A 235 26.52 -7.04 36.77
C SER A 235 27.52 -6.48 35.76
N GLU A 236 28.76 -6.24 36.21
CA GLU A 236 29.82 -5.69 35.36
C GLU A 236 30.23 -6.67 34.26
N LEU A 237 30.34 -7.97 34.58
CA LEU A 237 30.66 -9.01 33.61
C LEU A 237 29.68 -8.97 32.42
N TRP A 238 28.38 -8.92 32.69
CA TRP A 238 27.37 -9.04 31.65
C TRP A 238 27.20 -7.77 30.83
N LYS A 239 27.43 -6.59 31.43
CA LYS A 239 27.56 -5.33 30.70
C LYS A 239 28.75 -5.37 29.75
N LEU A 240 29.90 -5.87 30.21
CA LEU A 240 31.10 -6.00 29.38
C LEU A 240 30.89 -7.00 28.24
N VAL A 241 30.28 -8.17 28.51
CA VAL A 241 29.97 -9.18 27.47
C VAL A 241 29.07 -8.60 26.39
N GLU A 242 27.98 -7.94 26.76
CA GLU A 242 27.03 -7.35 25.82
C GLU A 242 27.70 -6.35 24.86
N VAL A 243 28.53 -5.44 25.40
CA VAL A 243 29.18 -4.41 24.59
C VAL A 243 30.37 -4.95 23.80
N ALA A 244 31.21 -5.80 24.42
CA ALA A 244 32.43 -6.31 23.80
C ALA A 244 32.16 -7.36 22.71
N PHE A 245 31.08 -8.13 22.84
CA PHE A 245 30.81 -9.29 21.98
C PHE A 245 29.48 -9.21 21.21
N ASP A 246 28.89 -8.02 21.02
CA ASP A 246 27.60 -7.84 20.31
C ASP A 246 27.55 -8.56 18.93
N THR A 247 28.63 -8.48 18.15
CA THR A 247 28.73 -9.16 16.85
C THR A 247 28.72 -10.68 16.99
N GLU A 248 29.48 -11.22 17.94
CA GLU A 248 29.58 -12.65 18.20
C GLU A 248 28.30 -13.21 18.84
N ILE A 249 27.64 -12.46 19.71
CA ILE A 249 26.31 -12.76 20.28
C ILE A 249 25.28 -12.86 19.16
N THR A 250 25.23 -11.85 18.28
CA THR A 250 24.34 -11.83 17.13
C THR A 250 24.58 -13.05 16.22
N ALA A 251 25.84 -13.33 15.88
CA ALA A 251 26.21 -14.47 15.04
C ALA A 251 25.84 -15.81 15.68
N LEU A 252 26.01 -15.95 17.00
CA LEU A 252 25.65 -17.17 17.73
C LEU A 252 24.14 -17.39 17.73
N TYR A 253 23.34 -16.36 18.04
CA TYR A 253 21.89 -16.46 18.00
C TYR A 253 21.42 -16.83 16.59
N GLN A 254 21.94 -16.14 15.56
CA GLN A 254 21.66 -16.44 14.16
C GLN A 254 21.97 -17.91 13.82
N LYS A 255 23.15 -18.40 14.18
CA LYS A 255 23.56 -19.80 13.96
C LYS A 255 22.63 -20.78 14.66
N MET A 256 22.26 -20.54 15.91
CA MET A 256 21.33 -21.40 16.66
C MET A 256 19.94 -21.45 16.01
N ARG A 257 19.46 -20.32 15.48
CA ARG A 257 18.17 -20.24 14.78
C ARG A 257 18.22 -20.93 13.42
N THR A 258 19.23 -20.65 12.59
CA THR A 258 19.32 -21.19 11.22
C THR A 258 19.72 -22.67 11.16
N SER A 259 20.47 -23.15 12.14
CA SER A 259 20.82 -24.58 12.27
C SER A 259 19.73 -25.42 12.93
N GLY A 260 18.57 -24.81 13.25
CA GLY A 260 17.46 -25.49 13.89
C GLY A 260 17.74 -25.96 15.32
N ILE A 261 18.75 -25.40 16.01
CA ILE A 261 19.11 -25.76 17.40
C ILE A 261 18.08 -25.18 18.36
N LEU A 262 17.74 -23.89 18.18
CA LEU A 262 16.74 -23.18 18.96
C LEU A 262 15.52 -22.92 18.08
N THR A 263 14.43 -23.69 18.26
CA THR A 263 13.18 -23.53 17.51
C THR A 263 11.96 -23.65 18.43
N TYR A 264 10.83 -23.07 18.00
CA TYR A 264 9.57 -23.15 18.75
C TYR A 264 9.17 -24.59 19.06
N ASP A 265 9.27 -25.48 18.06
CA ASP A 265 8.89 -26.89 18.22
C ASP A 265 9.86 -27.66 19.12
N LYS A 266 11.17 -27.39 19.05
CA LYS A 266 12.15 -27.99 19.98
C LYS A 266 11.88 -27.54 21.41
N CYS A 267 11.67 -26.24 21.65
CA CYS A 267 11.31 -25.74 22.99
C CYS A 267 10.05 -26.46 23.52
N ASN A 268 9.00 -26.58 22.70
CA ASN A 268 7.78 -27.29 23.11
C ASN A 268 8.00 -28.78 23.35
N THR A 269 8.91 -29.43 22.62
CA THR A 269 9.28 -30.82 22.88
C THR A 269 9.87 -30.96 24.28
N TYR A 270 10.83 -30.10 24.63
CA TYR A 270 11.49 -30.13 25.93
C TYR A 270 10.56 -29.74 27.09
N PHE A 271 9.80 -28.64 27.00
CA PHE A 271 8.95 -28.23 28.12
C PHE A 271 7.62 -28.98 28.22
N ASN A 272 7.04 -29.37 27.09
CA ASN A 272 5.73 -30.00 27.07
C ASN A 272 5.86 -31.50 26.89
N THR A 273 6.31 -31.99 25.74
CA THR A 273 6.25 -33.42 25.39
C THR A 273 7.07 -34.32 26.31
N LEU A 274 8.27 -33.88 26.70
CA LEU A 274 9.16 -34.64 27.58
C LEU A 274 8.84 -34.44 29.07
N GLU A 275 8.28 -33.29 29.43
CA GLU A 275 8.04 -32.89 30.82
C GLU A 275 6.53 -32.75 31.14
N SER A 276 5.94 -31.56 30.95
CA SER A 276 4.61 -31.26 31.50
C SER A 276 3.45 -32.13 30.95
N ASP A 277 3.55 -32.66 29.73
CA ASP A 277 2.55 -33.55 29.13
C ASP A 277 2.59 -34.97 29.73
N LYS A 278 3.57 -35.31 30.59
CA LYS A 278 3.59 -36.59 31.33
C LYS A 278 2.55 -36.65 32.45
N TRP A 279 1.96 -35.52 32.82
CA TRP A 279 0.93 -35.43 33.84
C TRP A 279 -0.40 -35.02 33.22
N ALA A 280 -1.47 -35.72 33.59
CA ALA A 280 -2.84 -35.31 33.26
C ALA A 280 -3.25 -34.08 34.08
N GLU A 281 -4.25 -33.33 33.61
CA GLU A 281 -4.76 -32.14 34.30
C GLU A 281 -5.20 -32.40 35.75
N SER A 282 -5.79 -33.58 36.01
CA SER A 282 -6.16 -34.00 37.37
C SER A 282 -4.96 -34.07 38.32
N ILE A 283 -3.78 -34.48 37.84
CA ILE A 283 -2.56 -34.51 38.64
C ILE A 283 -2.11 -33.10 39.01
N PHE A 284 -2.23 -32.13 38.10
CA PHE A 284 -1.91 -30.73 38.40
C PHE A 284 -2.85 -30.18 39.48
N ASN A 285 -4.13 -30.55 39.45
CA ASN A 285 -5.10 -30.12 40.45
C ASN A 285 -4.79 -30.73 41.83
N GLU A 286 -4.50 -32.03 41.89
CA GLU A 286 -4.13 -32.70 43.15
C GLU A 286 -2.79 -32.17 43.71
N ASP A 287 -1.80 -31.92 42.85
CA ASP A 287 -0.52 -31.33 43.26
C ASP A 287 -0.71 -29.91 43.81
N ALA A 288 -1.52 -29.10 43.13
CA ALA A 288 -1.82 -27.75 43.57
C ALA A 288 -2.61 -27.75 44.88
N LYS A 289 -3.55 -28.70 45.05
CA LYS A 289 -4.26 -28.89 46.31
C LYS A 289 -3.29 -29.17 47.44
N TYR A 290 -2.45 -30.18 47.29
CA TYR A 290 -1.49 -30.59 48.32
C TYR A 290 -0.45 -29.50 48.65
N LYS A 291 0.15 -28.87 47.63
CA LYS A 291 1.29 -27.94 47.82
C LYS A 291 0.90 -26.50 48.11
N TYR A 292 -0.28 -26.05 47.67
CA TYR A 292 -0.62 -24.62 47.67
C TYR A 292 -1.97 -24.30 48.33
N ILE A 293 -3.00 -25.14 48.13
CA ILE A 293 -4.35 -24.88 48.67
C ILE A 293 -4.47 -25.38 50.11
N ASP A 294 -4.00 -26.58 50.42
CA ASP A 294 -4.09 -27.16 51.77
C ASP A 294 -3.27 -26.38 52.80
N PRO A 295 -2.05 -25.88 52.49
CA PRO A 295 -1.36 -24.94 53.38
C PRO A 295 -2.20 -23.70 53.74
N LEU A 296 -3.00 -23.20 52.80
CA LEU A 296 -3.92 -22.09 53.06
C LEU A 296 -5.13 -22.54 53.90
N VAL A 297 -5.83 -23.58 53.46
CA VAL A 297 -7.12 -24.00 54.06
C VAL A 297 -6.93 -24.66 55.42
N VAL A 298 -5.84 -25.41 55.61
CA VAL A 298 -5.57 -26.17 56.84
C VAL A 298 -4.67 -25.39 57.79
N ALA A 299 -3.60 -24.76 57.28
CA ALA A 299 -2.60 -24.09 58.11
C ALA A 299 -2.68 -22.56 58.07
N GLY A 300 -3.63 -21.96 57.34
CA GLY A 300 -3.80 -20.51 57.23
C GLY A 300 -2.70 -19.79 56.45
N ASN A 301 -1.84 -20.51 55.73
CA ASN A 301 -0.69 -19.96 55.00
C ASN A 301 -0.97 -19.86 53.49
N GLY A 302 -1.30 -18.66 53.03
CA GLY A 302 -1.55 -18.34 51.61
C GLY A 302 -0.33 -17.89 50.81
N SER A 303 0.87 -17.87 51.39
CA SER A 303 2.07 -17.25 50.77
C SER A 303 2.48 -17.88 49.44
N TYR A 304 2.01 -19.08 49.11
CA TYR A 304 2.35 -19.80 47.88
C TYR A 304 1.12 -20.20 47.07
N LEU A 305 0.04 -19.39 47.08
CA LEU A 305 -1.13 -19.68 46.25
C LEU A 305 -0.92 -19.30 44.78
N TYR A 306 -0.20 -18.21 44.51
CA TYR A 306 0.06 -17.70 43.14
C TYR A 306 0.79 -18.67 42.19
N PRO A 307 1.65 -19.62 42.64
CA PRO A 307 2.24 -20.63 41.77
C PRO A 307 1.22 -21.62 41.23
N ALA A 308 0.02 -21.78 41.79
CA ALA A 308 -0.99 -22.77 41.37
C ALA A 308 -1.59 -22.48 39.97
N GLN A 309 -0.77 -22.60 38.92
CA GLN A 309 -1.05 -22.21 37.53
C GLN A 309 -1.15 -23.41 36.58
N GLY A 310 -1.21 -24.63 37.12
CA GLY A 310 -1.31 -25.87 36.36
C GLY A 310 -0.11 -26.13 35.43
N SER A 311 -0.37 -26.67 34.25
CA SER A 311 0.68 -27.03 33.29
C SER A 311 1.37 -25.84 32.61
N ARG A 312 0.74 -24.65 32.64
CA ARG A 312 1.17 -23.43 31.95
C ARG A 312 1.38 -23.56 30.44
N LYS A 313 0.89 -24.63 29.80
CA LYS A 313 1.12 -24.91 28.37
C LYS A 313 0.69 -23.76 27.45
N SER A 314 -0.53 -23.25 27.62
CA SER A 314 -1.05 -22.15 26.79
C SER A 314 -0.24 -20.85 26.97
N HIS A 315 0.12 -20.53 28.22
CA HIS A 315 0.97 -19.38 28.53
C HIS A 315 2.33 -19.50 27.84
N ARG A 316 3.01 -20.64 28.04
CA ARG A 316 4.34 -20.90 27.47
C ARG A 316 4.34 -20.87 25.94
N ASN A 317 3.33 -21.45 25.30
CA ASN A 317 3.18 -21.41 23.85
C ASN A 317 3.04 -19.97 23.33
N TYR A 318 2.20 -19.16 23.97
CA TYR A 318 2.06 -17.73 23.64
C TYR A 318 3.39 -16.97 23.86
N TRP A 319 4.02 -17.15 25.01
CA TRP A 319 5.23 -16.43 25.39
C TRP A 319 6.38 -16.76 24.43
N LEU A 320 6.64 -18.06 24.19
CA LEU A 320 7.69 -18.52 23.29
C LEU A 320 7.46 -18.04 21.85
N LEU A 321 6.25 -18.19 21.32
CA LEU A 321 5.95 -17.77 19.94
C LEU A 321 6.27 -16.30 19.71
N ASN A 322 5.88 -15.43 20.65
CA ASN A 322 6.17 -14.00 20.53
C ASN A 322 7.64 -13.68 20.87
N ARG A 323 8.28 -14.39 21.80
CA ARG A 323 9.71 -14.24 22.10
C ARG A 323 10.57 -14.57 20.89
N PHE A 324 10.27 -15.64 20.15
CA PHE A 324 10.96 -15.98 18.92
C PHE A 324 10.90 -14.83 17.91
N ARG A 325 9.72 -14.26 17.67
CA ARG A 325 9.55 -13.13 16.74
C ARG A 325 10.28 -11.87 17.23
N TYR A 326 10.23 -11.61 18.53
CA TYR A 326 10.90 -10.49 19.17
C TYR A 326 12.43 -10.57 18.99
N MET A 327 13.01 -11.73 19.33
CA MET A 327 14.45 -11.97 19.26
C MET A 327 14.95 -12.14 17.83
N ASP A 328 14.16 -12.76 16.93
CA ASP A 328 14.45 -12.81 15.49
C ASP A 328 14.54 -11.40 14.89
N GLY A 329 13.73 -10.45 15.39
CA GLY A 329 13.81 -9.03 15.01
C GLY A 329 15.02 -8.30 15.62
N LYS A 330 15.35 -8.56 16.89
CA LYS A 330 16.54 -7.98 17.57
C LYS A 330 17.84 -8.37 16.84
N TYR A 331 17.96 -9.65 16.48
CA TYR A 331 19.15 -10.24 15.88
C TYR A 331 19.09 -10.46 14.37
N ASP A 332 18.03 -9.97 13.70
CA ASP A 332 17.92 -9.92 12.24
C ASP A 332 18.11 -11.30 11.57
N THR A 333 17.25 -12.26 11.91
CA THR A 333 17.36 -13.65 11.42
C THR A 333 16.02 -14.27 11.07
N SER A 334 16.03 -15.56 10.68
CA SER A 334 14.82 -16.31 10.36
C SER A 334 14.02 -15.61 9.26
N THR A 335 12.70 -15.54 9.36
CA THR A 335 11.83 -14.90 8.37
C THR A 335 11.79 -13.37 8.49
N PHE A 336 12.44 -12.75 9.47
CA PHE A 336 12.35 -11.30 9.72
C PHE A 336 12.79 -10.47 8.51
N SER A 337 13.89 -10.85 7.86
CA SER A 337 14.41 -10.19 6.67
C SER A 337 13.54 -10.41 5.42
N SER A 338 12.71 -11.46 5.41
CA SER A 338 11.72 -11.72 4.34
C SER A 338 10.35 -11.07 4.60
N ASP A 339 10.10 -10.60 5.81
CA ASP A 339 8.86 -9.94 6.25
C ASP A 339 9.03 -8.42 6.19
N TYR A 340 8.80 -7.81 5.02
CA TYR A 340 9.10 -6.40 4.81
C TYR A 340 8.07 -5.64 3.96
N ILE A 341 8.05 -4.34 4.18
CA ILE A 341 7.43 -3.31 3.32
C ILE A 341 8.57 -2.69 2.52
N THR A 342 8.35 -2.46 1.23
CA THR A 342 9.34 -1.78 0.37
C THR A 342 8.73 -0.58 -0.34
N MET A 343 9.52 0.48 -0.49
CA MET A 343 9.08 1.73 -1.09
C MET A 343 10.25 2.54 -1.65
N ARG A 344 9.93 3.56 -2.47
CA ARG A 344 10.90 4.52 -3.00
C ARG A 344 10.62 5.91 -2.46
N LEU A 345 11.60 6.57 -1.84
CA LEU A 345 11.46 7.91 -1.25
C LEU A 345 12.08 8.99 -2.15
N TYR A 346 11.48 10.18 -2.11
CA TYR A 346 11.98 11.36 -2.81
C TYR A 346 11.92 12.60 -1.90
N THR A 347 12.86 13.51 -2.12
CA THR A 347 12.86 14.87 -1.58
C THR A 347 12.52 15.82 -2.72
N PRO A 348 11.30 16.37 -2.79
CA PRO A 348 10.94 17.33 -3.84
C PRO A 348 11.77 18.61 -3.74
N ALA A 349 12.02 19.25 -4.89
CA ALA A 349 12.69 20.55 -4.96
C ALA A 349 11.72 21.69 -4.59
N GLY A 350 12.28 22.84 -4.19
CA GLY A 350 11.50 24.04 -3.83
C GLY A 350 10.83 23.96 -2.46
N THR A 351 9.74 24.70 -2.28
CA THR A 351 8.95 24.76 -1.04
C THR A 351 7.62 24.05 -1.25
N PRO A 352 7.56 22.71 -1.11
CA PRO A 352 6.32 21.98 -1.28
C PRO A 352 5.31 22.32 -0.17
N ALA A 353 4.02 22.17 -0.47
CA ALA A 353 2.95 22.44 0.50
C ALA A 353 3.01 21.54 1.75
N VAL A 354 3.53 20.32 1.61
CA VAL A 354 3.87 19.43 2.74
C VAL A 354 5.39 19.33 2.81
N PRO A 355 6.02 19.75 3.92
CA PRO A 355 7.47 19.66 4.07
C PRO A 355 7.98 18.21 3.91
N PRO A 356 9.09 17.98 3.18
CA PRO A 356 9.68 16.65 3.07
C PRO A 356 10.13 16.15 4.45
N ASN A 357 9.74 14.93 4.80
CA ASN A 357 10.10 14.30 6.06
C ASN A 357 10.27 12.80 5.84
N ALA A 358 11.50 12.29 5.97
CA ALA A 358 11.82 10.88 5.80
C ALA A 358 11.68 10.03 7.07
N ASN A 359 11.42 10.64 8.24
CA ASN A 359 11.25 9.91 9.50
C ASN A 359 9.94 9.11 9.51
N PHE A 360 9.94 7.93 10.11
CA PHE A 360 8.74 7.11 10.24
C PHE A 360 8.18 7.18 11.66
N LEU A 361 6.87 7.37 11.78
CA LEU A 361 6.15 7.23 13.03
C LEU A 361 5.38 5.92 13.00
N LEU A 362 6.02 4.84 13.45
CA LEU A 362 5.51 3.48 13.32
C LEU A 362 4.71 3.08 14.55
N THR A 363 3.55 2.45 14.35
CA THR A 363 2.81 1.80 15.43
C THR A 363 2.74 0.31 15.15
N ALA A 364 3.19 -0.52 16.10
CA ALA A 364 3.12 -1.98 15.99
C ALA A 364 1.90 -2.55 16.74
N LEU A 365 1.36 -3.67 16.27
CA LEU A 365 0.30 -4.42 16.96
C LEU A 365 0.87 -5.28 18.11
N LYS A 366 2.17 -5.55 18.09
CA LYS A 366 2.89 -6.37 19.07
C LYS A 366 4.22 -5.73 19.39
N ASP A 367 4.74 -6.01 20.58
CA ASP A 367 6.09 -5.60 20.97
C ASP A 367 7.13 -6.34 20.13
N GLY A 368 8.19 -5.65 19.71
CA GLY A 368 9.16 -6.22 18.80
C GLY A 368 10.23 -5.23 18.37
N TYR A 369 10.99 -5.62 17.36
CA TYR A 369 11.95 -4.77 16.68
C TYR A 369 11.53 -4.51 15.25
N THR A 370 11.90 -3.34 14.75
CA THR A 370 11.93 -3.05 13.33
C THR A 370 13.32 -2.60 12.92
N LYS A 371 13.62 -2.80 11.65
CA LYS A 371 14.82 -2.29 10.98
C LYS A 371 14.33 -1.52 9.77
N ILE A 372 14.84 -0.32 9.55
CA ILE A 372 14.60 0.45 8.34
C ILE A 372 15.93 0.63 7.61
N LYS A 373 15.98 0.13 6.37
CA LYS A 373 17.08 0.38 5.43
C LYS A 373 16.68 1.58 4.57
N PHE A 374 17.55 2.58 4.48
CA PHE A 374 17.44 3.76 3.62
C PHE A 374 18.66 3.77 2.67
N GLY A 375 18.55 3.15 1.50
CA GLY A 375 19.72 2.90 0.65
C GLY A 375 20.77 2.08 1.40
N SER A 376 21.93 2.67 1.71
CA SER A 376 23.00 2.02 2.50
C SER A 376 22.87 2.20 4.02
N TYR A 377 22.03 3.11 4.49
CA TYR A 377 21.89 3.40 5.93
C TYR A 377 20.89 2.45 6.58
N ILE A 378 21.18 2.00 7.81
CA ILE A 378 20.31 1.08 8.56
C ILE A 378 20.06 1.66 9.94
N ASN A 379 18.78 1.85 10.26
CA ASN A 379 18.34 2.25 11.60
C ASN A 379 17.48 1.14 12.19
N ARG A 380 17.69 0.84 13.48
CA ARG A 380 16.91 -0.15 14.23
C ARG A 380 16.14 0.55 15.33
N ALA A 381 14.93 0.07 15.62
CA ALA A 381 14.13 0.58 16.70
C ALA A 381 13.36 -0.55 17.37
N ARG A 382 13.27 -0.46 18.70
CA ARG A 382 12.34 -1.27 19.49
C ARG A 382 10.97 -0.61 19.43
N LEU A 383 9.95 -1.40 19.10
CA LEU A 383 8.56 -0.96 19.01
C LEU A 383 7.76 -1.54 20.18
N ARG A 384 6.94 -0.69 20.79
CA ARG A 384 5.98 -1.11 21.83
C ARG A 384 4.58 -1.23 21.27
N LYS A 385 3.84 -2.23 21.74
CA LYS A 385 2.47 -2.52 21.29
C LYS A 385 1.59 -1.28 21.42
N ASN A 386 0.96 -0.89 20.30
CA ASN A 386 0.08 0.28 20.18
C ASN A 386 0.71 1.62 20.58
N VAL A 387 2.05 1.74 20.61
CA VAL A 387 2.75 2.99 20.86
C VAL A 387 3.39 3.49 19.57
N ALA A 388 3.07 4.72 19.19
CA ALA A 388 3.70 5.38 18.05
C ALA A 388 5.16 5.70 18.39
N SER A 389 6.08 5.10 17.63
CA SER A 389 7.53 5.18 17.87
C SER A 389 8.21 5.83 16.67
N LEU A 390 9.02 6.86 16.94
CA LEU A 390 9.74 7.61 15.91
C LEU A 390 11.02 6.87 15.53
N VAL A 391 11.16 6.52 14.25
CA VAL A 391 12.41 6.03 13.65
C VAL A 391 12.97 7.13 12.78
N GLN A 392 14.08 7.72 13.21
CA GLN A 392 14.77 8.79 12.50
C GLN A 392 15.32 8.27 11.17
N ALA A 393 15.32 9.10 10.14
CA ALA A 393 15.99 8.85 8.87
C ALA A 393 17.38 9.52 8.85
N PRO A 394 18.31 9.07 7.99
CA PRO A 394 19.56 9.79 7.77
C PRO A 394 19.30 11.18 7.18
N ALA A 395 20.13 12.15 7.56
CA ALA A 395 20.07 13.53 7.06
C ALA A 395 20.67 13.64 5.64
N ILE A 396 20.00 13.04 4.66
CA ILE A 396 20.40 13.03 3.24
C ILE A 396 19.23 13.47 2.35
N THR A 397 19.56 13.83 1.10
CA THR A 397 18.55 14.01 0.05
C THR A 397 18.12 12.66 -0.50
N PHE A 398 16.82 12.39 -0.51
CA PHE A 398 16.27 11.16 -1.07
C PHE A 398 15.94 11.39 -2.55
N ASN A 399 16.43 10.51 -3.42
CA ASN A 399 16.14 10.54 -4.85
C ASN A 399 16.06 9.10 -5.35
N ASP A 400 14.84 8.62 -5.58
CA ASP A 400 14.55 7.20 -5.90
C ASP A 400 15.21 6.20 -4.93
N THR A 401 15.26 6.59 -3.66
CA THR A 401 16.00 5.82 -2.66
C THR A 401 15.17 4.65 -2.19
N GLU A 402 15.70 3.44 -2.37
CA GLU A 402 15.11 2.21 -1.83
C GLU A 402 15.03 2.31 -0.31
N THR A 403 13.81 2.18 0.21
CA THR A 403 13.55 2.14 1.65
C THR A 403 12.79 0.86 1.99
N ILE A 404 13.32 0.07 2.93
CA ILE A 404 12.74 -1.20 3.34
C ILE A 404 12.50 -1.18 4.84
N ILE A 405 11.26 -1.44 5.27
CA ILE A 405 10.88 -1.61 6.68
C ILE A 405 10.70 -3.11 6.94
N TYR A 406 11.54 -3.69 7.78
CA TYR A 406 11.48 -5.10 8.17
C TYR A 406 10.60 -5.30 9.41
N GLY A 407 10.05 -6.52 9.54
CA GLY A 407 9.01 -6.85 10.52
C GLY A 407 7.62 -6.34 10.12
N ALA A 408 7.34 -6.30 8.82
CA ALA A 408 6.12 -5.71 8.25
C ALA A 408 4.84 -6.28 8.86
N SER A 409 4.78 -7.58 9.08
CA SER A 409 3.61 -8.26 9.63
C SER A 409 3.22 -7.74 11.03
N ALA A 410 4.14 -7.14 11.79
CA ALA A 410 3.84 -6.55 13.10
C ALA A 410 3.33 -5.10 13.02
N ILE A 411 3.49 -4.43 11.87
CA ILE A 411 3.15 -3.01 11.72
C ILE A 411 1.64 -2.84 11.54
N LYS A 412 1.07 -1.96 12.37
CA LYS A 412 -0.35 -1.60 12.39
C LYS A 412 -0.62 -0.28 11.67
N ASP A 413 0.33 0.64 11.75
CA ASP A 413 0.27 1.98 11.15
C ASP A 413 1.67 2.46 10.77
N LEU A 414 1.79 3.03 9.58
CA LEU A 414 3.02 3.63 9.05
C LEU A 414 3.12 5.14 9.34
N GLY A 415 2.07 5.73 9.91
CA GLY A 415 1.92 7.17 10.07
C GLY A 415 1.49 7.85 8.76
N ASP A 416 1.67 9.16 8.71
CA ASP A 416 1.44 9.95 7.51
C ASP A 416 2.66 9.86 6.56
N LEU A 417 2.45 9.33 5.36
CA LEU A 417 3.48 9.16 4.34
C LEU A 417 3.50 10.29 3.31
N SER A 418 2.64 11.31 3.41
CA SER A 418 2.55 12.39 2.43
C SER A 418 3.87 13.15 2.25
N GLY A 419 4.60 13.40 3.35
CA GLY A 419 5.93 14.01 3.35
C GLY A 419 7.07 13.12 2.84
N LYS A 420 6.81 11.85 2.51
CA LYS A 420 7.80 10.91 1.94
C LYS A 420 7.89 10.99 0.42
N TYR A 421 6.89 11.58 -0.23
CA TYR A 421 6.79 11.72 -1.69
C TYR A 421 7.09 10.43 -2.45
N LEU A 422 6.41 9.34 -2.03
CA LEU A 422 6.71 7.98 -2.48
C LEU A 422 6.66 7.82 -4.00
N GLY A 423 7.59 7.04 -4.57
CA GLY A 423 7.57 6.59 -5.96
C GLY A 423 6.84 5.25 -6.17
N THR A 424 7.07 4.31 -5.26
CA THR A 424 6.39 3.02 -5.20
C THR A 424 6.13 2.64 -3.75
N LEU A 425 5.15 1.78 -3.51
CA LEU A 425 4.90 1.18 -2.20
C LEU A 425 4.34 -0.23 -2.34
N ASP A 426 4.92 -1.18 -1.61
CA ASP A 426 4.37 -2.53 -1.43
C ASP A 426 4.21 -2.83 0.07
N VAL A 427 2.95 -2.96 0.49
CA VAL A 427 2.54 -3.29 1.87
C VAL A 427 1.89 -4.68 1.94
N SER A 428 2.07 -5.54 0.94
CA SER A 428 1.39 -6.84 0.84
C SER A 428 1.71 -7.79 1.99
N LYS A 429 2.84 -7.59 2.69
CA LYS A 429 3.24 -8.37 3.88
C LYS A 429 2.86 -7.70 5.21
N ALA A 430 2.31 -6.50 5.17
CA ALA A 430 1.95 -5.72 6.36
C ALA A 430 0.61 -6.17 6.96
N MET A 431 0.44 -7.47 7.24
CA MET A 431 -0.84 -8.15 7.51
C MET A 431 -1.72 -7.54 8.62
N ASN A 432 -1.18 -6.66 9.45
CA ASN A 432 -1.89 -5.98 10.54
C ASN A 432 -2.14 -4.48 10.27
N LEU A 433 -1.85 -3.99 9.06
CA LEU A 433 -1.99 -2.60 8.66
C LEU A 433 -3.46 -2.18 8.64
N SER A 434 -3.83 -1.30 9.56
CA SER A 434 -5.20 -0.82 9.74
C SER A 434 -5.50 0.46 8.96
N ARG A 435 -4.47 1.20 8.57
CA ARG A 435 -4.59 2.51 7.93
C ARG A 435 -3.37 2.78 7.05
N LEU A 436 -3.62 3.37 5.88
CA LEU A 436 -2.58 3.76 4.94
C LEU A 436 -2.85 5.15 4.37
N ARG A 437 -2.01 6.13 4.74
CA ARG A 437 -2.11 7.53 4.30
C ARG A 437 -0.88 7.90 3.47
N ILE A 438 -1.07 8.03 2.17
CA ILE A 438 -0.01 8.36 1.20
C ILE A 438 -0.22 9.76 0.65
N GLY A 439 -1.48 10.13 0.37
CA GLY A 439 -1.85 11.44 -0.13
C GLY A 439 -2.09 12.49 0.96
N SER A 440 -2.43 13.70 0.54
CA SER A 440 -2.85 14.79 1.44
C SER A 440 -3.81 15.75 0.75
N GLN A 441 -4.76 16.28 1.53
CA GLN A 441 -5.73 17.30 1.11
C GLN A 441 -5.22 18.74 1.31
N ILE A 442 -4.00 18.93 1.83
CA ILE A 442 -3.41 20.26 1.98
C ILE A 442 -3.33 20.95 0.61
N SER A 443 -3.83 22.18 0.54
CA SER A 443 -3.84 22.96 -0.71
C SER A 443 -2.44 23.10 -1.29
N GLY A 444 -2.29 22.80 -2.59
CA GLY A 444 -0.99 22.78 -3.28
C GLY A 444 -0.17 21.50 -3.12
N TYR A 445 -0.63 20.52 -2.33
CA TYR A 445 0.04 19.22 -2.26
C TYR A 445 -0.15 18.43 -3.55
N SER A 446 0.94 17.83 -4.04
CA SER A 446 0.90 16.87 -5.13
C SER A 446 2.10 15.94 -5.07
N ASN A 447 1.87 14.62 -5.02
CA ASN A 447 2.93 13.64 -5.17
C ASN A 447 3.06 13.22 -6.64
N GLN A 448 4.04 13.81 -7.33
CA GLN A 448 4.33 13.52 -8.73
C GLN A 448 5.11 12.21 -8.94
N ASN A 449 5.53 11.50 -7.89
CA ASN A 449 6.41 10.34 -7.97
C ASN A 449 5.66 9.01 -7.95
N LEU A 450 4.53 8.90 -7.25
CA LEU A 450 3.86 7.61 -7.04
C LEU A 450 3.33 7.01 -8.35
N ARG A 451 3.81 5.82 -8.73
CA ARG A 451 3.36 5.07 -9.92
C ARG A 451 2.69 3.76 -9.59
N ASN A 452 3.16 3.06 -8.55
CA ASN A 452 2.72 1.72 -8.20
C ASN A 452 2.41 1.59 -6.72
N LEU A 453 1.32 0.89 -6.42
CA LEU A 453 0.87 0.61 -5.06
C LEU A 453 0.37 -0.84 -4.99
N PHE A 454 0.98 -1.64 -4.12
CA PHE A 454 0.59 -3.02 -3.87
C PHE A 454 0.06 -3.14 -2.44
N ILE A 455 -1.24 -3.38 -2.31
CA ILE A 455 -1.90 -3.52 -1.01
C ILE A 455 -1.86 -4.98 -0.52
N GLY A 456 -2.01 -5.96 -1.40
CA GLY A 456 -2.07 -7.38 -1.01
C GLY A 456 -3.28 -7.71 -0.12
N ASN A 457 -3.21 -8.81 0.61
CA ASN A 457 -4.33 -9.37 1.39
C ASN A 457 -4.47 -8.73 2.77
N ASN A 458 -4.52 -7.41 2.83
CA ASN A 458 -4.65 -6.65 4.08
C ASN A 458 -6.11 -6.62 4.58
N THR A 459 -6.56 -7.73 5.17
CA THR A 459 -7.97 -7.92 5.60
C THR A 459 -8.43 -6.95 6.69
N VAL A 460 -7.50 -6.38 7.45
CA VAL A 460 -7.78 -5.44 8.56
C VAL A 460 -7.63 -3.96 8.18
N LEU A 461 -7.30 -3.64 6.92
CA LEU A 461 -7.17 -2.27 6.45
C LEU A 461 -8.54 -1.57 6.42
N GLU A 462 -8.67 -0.47 7.15
CA GLU A 462 -9.94 0.28 7.27
C GLU A 462 -9.96 1.59 6.48
N GLU A 463 -8.80 2.20 6.23
CA GLU A 463 -8.67 3.51 5.60
C GLU A 463 -7.51 3.57 4.62
N LEU A 464 -7.79 4.06 3.40
CA LEU A 464 -6.82 4.33 2.36
C LEU A 464 -6.95 5.77 1.83
N ASP A 465 -5.89 6.55 1.93
CA ASP A 465 -5.81 7.90 1.36
C ASP A 465 -4.68 8.04 0.34
N LEU A 466 -5.06 8.30 -0.92
CA LEU A 466 -4.21 8.47 -2.09
C LEU A 466 -4.33 9.87 -2.69
N THR A 467 -4.97 10.81 -1.99
CA THR A 467 -5.34 12.12 -2.53
C THR A 467 -4.14 12.85 -3.14
N ASN A 468 -4.33 13.44 -4.32
CA ASN A 468 -3.34 14.23 -5.06
C ASN A 468 -2.06 13.46 -5.44
N CYS A 469 -2.18 12.18 -5.81
CA CYS A 469 -1.12 11.39 -6.43
C CYS A 469 -1.39 11.18 -7.95
N PRO A 470 -1.24 12.19 -8.81
CA PRO A 470 -1.76 12.18 -10.19
C PRO A 470 -1.13 11.14 -11.11
N ASN A 471 0.10 10.71 -10.83
CA ASN A 471 0.80 9.72 -11.66
C ASN A 471 0.54 8.27 -11.25
N LEU A 472 -0.22 8.03 -10.17
CA LEU A 472 -0.74 6.72 -9.84
C LEU A 472 -1.93 6.43 -10.77
N LYS A 473 -1.67 5.63 -11.81
CA LYS A 473 -2.66 5.26 -12.85
C LYS A 473 -3.13 3.82 -12.76
N GLN A 474 -2.40 2.99 -12.03
CA GLN A 474 -2.75 1.60 -11.75
C GLN A 474 -4.09 1.54 -11.00
N SER A 475 -5.02 0.69 -11.46
CA SER A 475 -6.24 0.42 -10.70
C SER A 475 -5.89 -0.17 -9.33
N ILE A 476 -6.64 0.24 -8.30
CA ILE A 476 -6.35 -0.16 -6.93
C ILE A 476 -7.20 -1.37 -6.58
N ASP A 477 -6.53 -2.50 -6.32
CA ASP A 477 -7.19 -3.73 -5.88
C ASP A 477 -7.28 -3.78 -4.35
N LEU A 478 -8.51 -3.74 -3.85
CA LEU A 478 -8.88 -3.87 -2.44
C LEU A 478 -9.79 -5.07 -2.21
N THR A 479 -9.91 -6.01 -3.16
CA THR A 479 -10.86 -7.13 -3.09
C THR A 479 -10.68 -7.99 -1.84
N ALA A 480 -9.45 -8.11 -1.33
CA ALA A 480 -9.12 -8.82 -0.09
C ALA A 480 -9.21 -7.97 1.19
N CYS A 481 -9.46 -6.66 1.08
CA CYS A 481 -9.50 -5.73 2.21
C CYS A 481 -10.90 -5.67 2.85
N THR A 482 -11.35 -6.78 3.43
CA THR A 482 -12.74 -6.94 3.93
C THR A 482 -13.18 -5.92 4.99
N SER A 483 -12.24 -5.31 5.73
CA SER A 483 -12.53 -4.27 6.72
C SER A 483 -12.51 -2.84 6.17
N ILE A 484 -12.33 -2.63 4.85
CA ILE A 484 -12.22 -1.28 4.28
C ILE A 484 -13.50 -0.48 4.51
N LYS A 485 -13.34 0.72 5.08
CA LYS A 485 -14.45 1.65 5.39
C LYS A 485 -14.37 2.93 4.58
N ARG A 486 -13.15 3.42 4.30
CA ARG A 486 -12.93 4.72 3.65
C ARG A 486 -11.83 4.63 2.60
N VAL A 487 -12.13 5.13 1.40
CA VAL A 487 -11.16 5.28 0.31
C VAL A 487 -11.23 6.69 -0.25
N SER A 488 -10.11 7.41 -0.21
CA SER A 488 -9.94 8.74 -0.80
C SER A 488 -8.91 8.70 -1.93
N ALA A 489 -9.35 8.90 -3.17
CA ALA A 489 -8.49 8.83 -4.35
C ALA A 489 -8.63 10.06 -5.28
N ALA A 490 -9.16 11.18 -4.78
CA ALA A 490 -9.24 12.42 -5.56
C ALA A 490 -7.86 12.88 -6.05
N GLY A 491 -7.79 13.47 -7.24
CA GLY A 491 -6.51 13.96 -7.80
C GLY A 491 -5.53 12.85 -8.22
N THR A 492 -5.95 11.58 -8.25
CA THR A 492 -5.15 10.47 -8.82
C THR A 492 -5.50 10.22 -10.29
N GLY A 493 -4.67 9.42 -10.97
CA GLY A 493 -4.88 8.99 -12.35
C GLY A 493 -5.55 7.62 -12.49
N ILE A 494 -6.06 7.02 -11.39
CA ILE A 494 -6.56 5.64 -11.39
C ILE A 494 -7.88 5.52 -12.15
N SER A 495 -8.06 4.41 -12.86
CA SER A 495 -9.28 4.16 -13.63
C SER A 495 -10.42 3.56 -12.81
N SER A 496 -10.09 2.87 -11.70
CA SER A 496 -11.04 2.18 -10.84
C SER A 496 -10.42 1.80 -9.48
N VAL A 497 -11.31 1.53 -8.51
CA VAL A 497 -11.01 0.84 -7.25
C VAL A 497 -11.82 -0.46 -7.23
N LEU A 498 -11.16 -1.61 -7.10
CA LEU A 498 -11.81 -2.91 -6.98
C LEU A 498 -12.06 -3.19 -5.49
N LEU A 499 -13.32 -3.13 -5.08
CA LEU A 499 -13.72 -3.29 -3.69
C LEU A 499 -14.02 -4.76 -3.35
N PRO A 500 -13.98 -5.16 -2.06
CA PRO A 500 -14.50 -6.45 -1.64
C PRO A 500 -15.97 -6.64 -2.02
N LYS A 501 -16.40 -7.87 -2.29
CA LYS A 501 -17.82 -8.20 -2.46
C LYS A 501 -18.51 -8.16 -1.09
N GLY A 502 -19.35 -7.16 -0.88
CA GLY A 502 -19.87 -6.81 0.44
C GLY A 502 -18.80 -6.22 1.35
N GLY A 503 -19.22 -5.53 2.41
CA GLY A 503 -18.25 -4.98 3.36
C GLY A 503 -18.76 -3.77 4.13
N LEU A 504 -17.80 -3.11 4.77
CA LEU A 504 -18.00 -2.00 5.69
C LEU A 504 -17.82 -0.62 5.02
N LEU A 505 -17.82 -0.56 3.68
CA LEU A 505 -17.56 0.68 2.95
C LEU A 505 -18.61 1.73 3.31
N ALA A 506 -18.14 2.85 3.87
CA ALA A 506 -18.96 3.96 4.32
C ALA A 506 -18.66 5.26 3.55
N SER A 507 -17.50 5.37 2.91
CA SER A 507 -17.12 6.51 2.07
C SER A 507 -16.19 6.11 0.92
N LEU A 508 -16.47 6.64 -0.26
CA LEU A 508 -15.69 6.43 -1.48
C LEU A 508 -15.56 7.74 -2.26
N ILE A 509 -14.34 8.22 -2.46
CA ILE A 509 -14.02 9.35 -3.32
C ILE A 509 -13.13 8.86 -4.47
N LEU A 510 -13.69 8.82 -5.68
CA LEU A 510 -12.98 8.46 -6.91
C LEU A 510 -12.41 9.71 -7.60
N PRO A 511 -11.30 9.59 -8.36
CA PRO A 511 -10.81 10.69 -9.18
C PRO A 511 -11.73 10.96 -10.39
N SER A 512 -11.57 12.12 -11.02
CA SER A 512 -12.27 12.46 -12.27
C SER A 512 -11.88 11.59 -13.47
N THR A 513 -10.76 10.86 -13.36
CA THR A 513 -10.27 9.90 -14.35
C THR A 513 -10.90 8.51 -14.21
N ALA A 514 -11.60 8.23 -13.10
CA ALA A 514 -12.26 6.95 -12.88
C ALA A 514 -13.35 6.75 -13.93
N ASN A 515 -13.34 5.58 -14.58
CA ASN A 515 -14.31 5.22 -15.62
C ASN A 515 -15.23 4.06 -15.21
N THR A 516 -15.02 3.51 -14.01
CA THR A 516 -15.75 2.36 -13.49
C THR A 516 -16.14 2.61 -12.05
N LEU A 517 -17.43 2.40 -11.74
CA LEU A 517 -17.99 2.40 -10.39
C LEU A 517 -18.68 1.06 -10.16
N ILE A 518 -18.16 0.26 -9.23
CA ILE A 518 -18.71 -1.05 -8.85
C ILE A 518 -18.96 -1.02 -7.34
N LEU A 519 -20.23 -1.14 -6.96
CA LEU A 519 -20.69 -1.33 -5.59
C LEU A 519 -21.50 -2.62 -5.56
N ASP A 520 -20.91 -3.67 -4.99
CA ASP A 520 -21.56 -4.98 -4.87
C ASP A 520 -21.72 -5.31 -3.38
N ASN A 521 -22.97 -5.44 -2.94
CA ASN A 521 -23.38 -5.79 -1.60
C ASN A 521 -22.89 -4.83 -0.49
N GLN A 522 -22.62 -3.56 -0.82
CA GLN A 522 -22.12 -2.55 0.12
C GLN A 522 -23.27 -1.97 0.96
N LYS A 523 -23.32 -2.32 2.26
CA LYS A 523 -24.47 -2.01 3.14
C LYS A 523 -24.44 -0.62 3.79
N PHE A 524 -23.29 0.05 3.82
CA PHE A 524 -23.09 1.26 4.64
C PHE A 524 -22.82 2.54 3.84
N ILE A 525 -22.65 2.46 2.52
CA ILE A 525 -22.36 3.63 1.69
C ILE A 525 -23.66 4.32 1.25
N THR A 526 -23.68 5.66 1.35
CA THR A 526 -24.79 6.53 0.96
C THR A 526 -24.39 7.40 -0.24
N ASN A 527 -25.37 8.00 -0.94
CA ASN A 527 -25.08 8.96 -2.01
C ASN A 527 -24.25 10.17 -1.52
N SER A 528 -24.43 10.63 -0.28
CA SER A 528 -23.68 11.78 0.28
C SER A 528 -22.19 11.49 0.50
N ASN A 529 -21.84 10.21 0.69
CA ASN A 529 -20.47 9.78 0.96
C ASN A 529 -19.80 9.14 -0.26
N LEU A 530 -20.45 9.23 -1.43
CA LEU A 530 -19.97 8.74 -2.71
C LEU A 530 -19.67 9.94 -3.62
N THR A 531 -18.40 10.14 -3.96
CA THR A 531 -17.96 11.21 -4.87
C THR A 531 -17.31 10.62 -6.11
N PHE A 532 -17.80 11.00 -7.29
CA PHE A 532 -17.26 10.61 -8.60
C PHE A 532 -17.68 11.63 -9.67
N THR A 533 -17.06 11.59 -10.84
CA THR A 533 -17.44 12.43 -11.99
C THR A 533 -18.40 11.67 -12.91
N ALA A 534 -19.68 12.02 -12.92
CA ALA A 534 -20.69 11.29 -13.71
C ALA A 534 -20.40 11.21 -15.22
N GLY A 535 -19.74 12.23 -15.78
CA GLY A 535 -19.33 12.24 -17.20
C GLY A 535 -18.20 11.26 -17.55
N SER A 536 -17.42 10.76 -16.58
CA SER A 536 -16.30 9.86 -16.85
C SER A 536 -16.68 8.38 -16.75
N ILE A 537 -17.76 8.04 -16.02
CA ILE A 537 -18.17 6.66 -15.77
C ILE A 537 -18.76 6.02 -17.04
N LYS A 538 -18.10 4.94 -17.48
CA LYS A 538 -18.50 4.08 -18.60
C LYS A 538 -19.08 2.75 -18.16
N THR A 539 -18.67 2.28 -16.97
CA THR A 539 -19.08 1.01 -16.37
C THR A 539 -19.73 1.28 -15.01
N LEU A 540 -20.99 0.88 -14.84
CA LEU A 540 -21.71 0.98 -13.58
C LEU A 540 -22.19 -0.41 -13.13
N VAL A 541 -21.85 -0.80 -11.91
CA VAL A 541 -22.47 -1.94 -11.21
C VAL A 541 -22.93 -1.47 -9.84
N ILE A 542 -24.22 -1.55 -9.54
CA ILE A 542 -24.77 -1.33 -8.20
C ILE A 542 -25.70 -2.49 -7.86
N LYS A 543 -25.31 -3.33 -6.92
CA LYS A 543 -26.05 -4.51 -6.49
C LYS A 543 -26.17 -4.53 -4.97
N ASP A 544 -27.37 -4.77 -4.46
CA ASP A 544 -27.64 -4.96 -3.03
C ASP A 544 -27.09 -3.87 -2.10
N CYS A 545 -27.14 -2.61 -2.55
CA CYS A 545 -26.73 -1.42 -1.80
C CYS A 545 -27.95 -0.63 -1.28
N PRO A 546 -28.51 -0.98 -0.11
CA PRO A 546 -29.81 -0.47 0.36
C PRO A 546 -29.84 1.03 0.65
N LEU A 547 -28.69 1.64 0.94
CA LEU A 547 -28.57 3.07 1.25
C LEU A 547 -28.23 3.95 0.04
N ILE A 548 -28.08 3.34 -1.13
CA ILE A 548 -27.85 4.05 -2.40
C ILE A 548 -29.20 4.23 -3.11
N ASN A 549 -29.58 5.49 -3.31
CA ASN A 549 -30.59 5.84 -4.30
C ASN A 549 -29.96 5.75 -5.70
N VAL A 550 -30.33 4.70 -6.42
CA VAL A 550 -29.78 4.35 -7.74
C VAL A 550 -30.18 5.36 -8.81
N ASN A 551 -31.37 5.97 -8.71
CA ASN A 551 -31.85 6.96 -9.67
C ASN A 551 -30.93 8.19 -9.71
N ASN A 552 -30.44 8.62 -8.54
CA ASN A 552 -29.53 9.76 -8.39
C ASN A 552 -28.15 9.52 -9.04
N ILE A 553 -27.88 8.31 -9.51
CA ILE A 553 -26.65 7.94 -10.19
C ILE A 553 -26.94 7.69 -11.66
N VAL A 554 -27.81 6.72 -11.96
CA VAL A 554 -28.03 6.20 -13.32
C VAL A 554 -28.40 7.30 -14.31
N PHE A 555 -29.35 8.18 -13.97
CA PHE A 555 -29.84 9.20 -14.90
C PHE A 555 -28.94 10.43 -15.04
N TYR A 556 -27.87 10.52 -14.24
CA TYR A 556 -26.84 11.55 -14.39
C TYR A 556 -25.64 11.08 -15.22
N LEU A 557 -25.57 9.78 -15.56
CA LEU A 557 -24.51 9.24 -16.39
C LEU A 557 -24.72 9.62 -17.86
N LYS A 558 -23.70 10.22 -18.48
CA LYS A 558 -23.75 10.66 -19.88
C LYS A 558 -23.14 9.65 -20.87
N ASN A 559 -22.23 8.81 -20.40
CA ASN A 559 -21.36 7.97 -21.24
C ASN A 559 -21.41 6.48 -20.85
N VAL A 560 -22.49 6.05 -20.20
CA VAL A 560 -22.62 4.65 -19.75
C VAL A 560 -22.66 3.71 -20.96
N SER A 561 -21.82 2.68 -20.91
CA SER A 561 -21.68 1.68 -21.99
C SER A 561 -21.86 0.25 -21.49
N ARG A 562 -21.68 0.04 -20.18
CA ARG A 562 -21.90 -1.23 -19.47
C ARG A 562 -22.63 -0.95 -18.15
N LEU A 563 -23.73 -1.66 -17.91
CA LEU A 563 -24.58 -1.40 -16.76
C LEU A 563 -25.18 -2.68 -16.15
N ARG A 564 -25.04 -2.81 -14.83
CA ARG A 564 -25.88 -3.67 -13.98
C ARG A 564 -26.38 -2.87 -12.78
N VAL A 565 -27.69 -2.78 -12.59
CA VAL A 565 -28.25 -2.11 -11.40
C VAL A 565 -29.44 -2.85 -10.84
N ASN A 566 -29.54 -2.84 -9.51
CA ASN A 566 -30.69 -3.34 -8.76
C ASN A 566 -31.39 -2.17 -8.07
N ASN A 567 -32.69 -2.30 -7.76
CA ASN A 567 -33.49 -1.27 -7.09
C ASN A 567 -33.64 0.06 -7.87
N LEU A 568 -33.71 0.00 -9.21
CA LEU A 568 -34.09 1.16 -10.02
C LEU A 568 -35.60 1.38 -9.91
N ASN A 569 -36.02 2.24 -8.98
CA ASN A 569 -37.43 2.38 -8.59
C ASN A 569 -37.94 3.80 -8.77
N GLY A 570 -39.07 4.01 -9.45
CA GLY A 570 -39.60 5.37 -9.64
C GLY A 570 -40.70 5.50 -10.68
N SER A 571 -40.84 6.71 -11.22
CA SER A 571 -41.81 7.01 -12.27
C SER A 571 -41.33 8.12 -13.19
N SER A 572 -41.72 8.09 -14.46
CA SER A 572 -41.44 9.13 -15.45
C SER A 572 -42.60 9.31 -16.45
N PRO A 573 -42.75 10.49 -17.06
CA PRO A 573 -43.75 10.70 -18.12
C PRO A 573 -43.51 9.81 -19.35
N SER A 574 -42.25 9.53 -19.68
CA SER A 574 -41.85 8.75 -20.85
C SER A 574 -40.71 7.77 -20.53
N SER A 575 -40.46 6.81 -21.43
CA SER A 575 -39.29 5.92 -21.39
C SER A 575 -37.99 6.56 -21.90
N GLU A 576 -37.99 7.85 -22.26
CA GLU A 576 -36.83 8.50 -22.89
C GLU A 576 -35.55 8.47 -22.05
N LEU A 577 -35.68 8.60 -20.72
CA LEU A 577 -34.55 8.56 -19.80
C LEU A 577 -33.88 7.17 -19.73
N PHE A 578 -34.54 6.13 -20.26
CA PHE A 578 -34.02 4.76 -20.30
C PHE A 578 -33.19 4.49 -21.56
N PHE A 579 -33.25 5.34 -22.59
CA PHE A 579 -32.52 5.14 -23.84
C PHE A 579 -31.01 4.90 -23.65
N PRO A 580 -30.28 5.63 -22.78
CA PRO A 580 -28.86 5.34 -22.55
C PRO A 580 -28.59 3.94 -21.99
N ILE A 581 -29.47 3.45 -21.11
CA ILE A 581 -29.29 2.15 -20.46
C ILE A 581 -29.83 0.98 -21.30
N ILE A 582 -30.83 1.21 -22.16
CA ILE A 582 -31.27 0.25 -23.18
C ILE A 582 -30.13 -0.05 -24.16
N ASN A 583 -29.39 0.98 -24.58
CA ASN A 583 -28.28 0.84 -25.52
C ASN A 583 -26.97 0.36 -24.87
N ALA A 584 -26.92 0.24 -23.55
CA ALA A 584 -25.75 -0.25 -22.84
C ALA A 584 -25.66 -1.78 -22.88
N LYS A 585 -24.44 -2.30 -22.88
CA LYS A 585 -24.16 -3.71 -22.60
C LYS A 585 -24.38 -3.99 -21.11
N GLY A 586 -24.46 -5.26 -20.73
CA GLY A 586 -24.59 -5.66 -19.33
C GLY A 586 -23.34 -6.30 -18.76
N ILE A 587 -23.43 -6.65 -17.48
CA ILE A 587 -22.39 -7.34 -16.73
C ILE A 587 -23.07 -8.46 -15.94
N ASP A 588 -22.61 -9.71 -16.08
CA ASP A 588 -23.12 -10.86 -15.32
C ASP A 588 -22.53 -10.93 -13.89
N ASP A 589 -22.94 -11.90 -13.07
CA ASP A 589 -22.45 -12.03 -11.68
C ASP A 589 -20.97 -12.43 -11.59
N SER A 590 -20.41 -12.93 -12.68
CA SER A 590 -19.00 -13.27 -12.82
C SER A 590 -18.15 -12.10 -13.30
N GLY A 591 -18.77 -10.97 -13.65
CA GLY A 591 -18.10 -9.77 -14.18
C GLY A 591 -17.90 -9.79 -15.69
N ASN A 592 -18.45 -10.76 -16.43
CA ASN A 592 -18.34 -10.82 -17.88
C ASN A 592 -19.33 -9.88 -18.55
N THR A 593 -18.99 -9.38 -19.74
CA THR A 593 -19.88 -8.51 -20.51
C THR A 593 -20.98 -9.31 -21.20
N THR A 594 -22.23 -8.88 -21.04
CA THR A 594 -23.41 -9.44 -21.74
C THR A 594 -23.89 -8.49 -22.86
N PRO A 595 -24.67 -8.96 -23.84
CA PRO A 595 -25.13 -8.12 -24.95
C PRO A 595 -25.99 -6.92 -24.55
N HIS A 596 -26.78 -7.07 -23.47
CA HIS A 596 -27.74 -6.07 -22.99
C HIS A 596 -27.54 -5.80 -21.51
N SER A 597 -27.81 -4.56 -21.10
CA SER A 597 -27.78 -4.13 -19.70
C SER A 597 -28.65 -5.01 -18.80
N VAL A 598 -28.29 -5.08 -17.53
CA VAL A 598 -29.04 -5.82 -16.51
C VAL A 598 -29.68 -4.82 -15.55
N VAL A 599 -31.00 -4.79 -15.49
CA VAL A 599 -31.76 -3.84 -14.68
C VAL A 599 -32.79 -4.61 -13.86
N GLU A 600 -32.84 -4.32 -12.56
CA GLU A 600 -33.85 -4.85 -11.64
C GLU A 600 -34.50 -3.68 -10.89
N GLY A 601 -35.81 -3.76 -10.66
CA GLY A 601 -36.57 -2.71 -9.96
C GLY A 601 -38.01 -2.58 -10.44
N THR A 602 -38.65 -1.48 -10.06
CA THR A 602 -40.06 -1.19 -10.38
C THR A 602 -40.24 0.22 -10.92
N TRP A 603 -40.86 0.38 -12.09
CA TRP A 603 -41.06 1.70 -12.68
C TRP A 603 -42.48 1.94 -13.20
N LYS A 604 -42.95 3.19 -13.12
CA LYS A 604 -44.22 3.61 -13.70
C LYS A 604 -44.00 4.65 -14.81
N PHE A 605 -44.40 4.32 -16.02
CA PHE A 605 -44.43 5.23 -17.16
C PHE A 605 -45.82 5.83 -17.34
N THR A 606 -45.95 7.09 -17.77
CA THR A 606 -47.22 7.57 -18.34
C THR A 606 -47.36 7.03 -19.76
N THR A 607 -46.32 7.20 -20.59
CA THR A 607 -46.23 6.68 -21.95
C THR A 607 -44.93 5.89 -22.12
N ILE A 608 -44.98 4.73 -22.77
CA ILE A 608 -43.79 3.96 -23.15
C ILE A 608 -43.74 3.81 -24.68
N TYR A 609 -42.56 3.92 -25.28
CA TYR A 609 -42.39 3.59 -26.69
C TYR A 609 -42.47 2.07 -26.89
N GLN A 610 -43.16 1.61 -27.93
CA GLN A 610 -43.38 0.17 -28.18
C GLN A 610 -42.07 -0.62 -28.22
N GLU A 611 -41.03 -0.09 -28.87
CA GLU A 611 -39.73 -0.76 -28.95
C GLU A 611 -38.99 -0.82 -27.61
N ASP A 612 -39.07 0.25 -26.80
CA ASP A 612 -38.53 0.27 -25.45
C ASP A 612 -39.23 -0.78 -24.60
N LYS A 613 -40.57 -0.86 -24.68
CA LYS A 613 -41.37 -1.87 -23.98
C LYS A 613 -40.92 -3.28 -24.37
N ASP A 614 -40.86 -3.58 -25.66
CA ASP A 614 -40.50 -4.92 -26.15
C ASP A 614 -39.05 -5.28 -25.76
N PHE A 615 -38.13 -4.31 -25.83
CA PHE A 615 -36.76 -4.48 -25.34
C PHE A 615 -36.71 -4.78 -23.84
N MET A 616 -37.41 -3.99 -23.02
CA MET A 616 -37.44 -4.15 -21.57
C MET A 616 -38.02 -5.50 -21.16
N GLU A 617 -39.13 -5.93 -21.79
CA GLU A 617 -39.76 -7.24 -21.53
C GLU A 617 -38.85 -8.42 -21.92
N ALA A 618 -38.15 -8.31 -23.05
CA ALA A 618 -37.27 -9.37 -23.54
C ALA A 618 -35.95 -9.47 -22.76
N ASN A 619 -35.39 -8.35 -22.30
CA ASN A 619 -34.01 -8.29 -21.81
C ASN A 619 -33.87 -8.00 -20.31
N TRP A 620 -34.90 -7.46 -19.64
CA TRP A 620 -34.87 -7.14 -18.21
C TRP A 620 -35.96 -7.93 -17.44
N PRO A 621 -35.79 -9.26 -17.27
CA PRO A 621 -36.82 -10.11 -16.65
C PRO A 621 -37.20 -9.70 -15.22
N ASP A 622 -36.26 -9.08 -14.50
CA ASP A 622 -36.40 -8.65 -13.11
C ASP A 622 -36.77 -7.16 -12.95
N PHE A 623 -36.99 -6.46 -14.06
CA PHE A 623 -37.55 -5.11 -14.07
C PHE A 623 -39.06 -5.17 -14.30
N LYS A 624 -39.83 -4.73 -13.31
CA LYS A 624 -41.29 -4.69 -13.39
C LYS A 624 -41.74 -3.26 -13.71
N PHE A 625 -42.55 -3.08 -14.75
CA PHE A 625 -43.03 -1.75 -15.08
C PHE A 625 -44.52 -1.72 -15.43
N THR A 626 -45.12 -0.56 -15.25
CA THR A 626 -46.52 -0.27 -15.64
C THR A 626 -46.55 0.97 -16.51
N PHE A 627 -47.55 1.08 -17.38
CA PHE A 627 -47.72 2.21 -18.30
C PHE A 627 -49.20 2.52 -18.51
N SER A 628 -49.52 3.79 -18.82
CA SER A 628 -50.89 4.18 -19.21
C SER A 628 -51.11 4.13 -20.72
N ASN A 629 -50.09 4.46 -21.52
CA ASN A 629 -50.17 4.51 -22.98
C ASN A 629 -48.93 3.86 -23.62
N VAL A 630 -49.11 3.27 -24.81
CA VAL A 630 -48.01 2.78 -25.66
C VAL A 630 -47.97 3.60 -26.94
N ALA A 631 -46.80 4.17 -27.25
CA ALA A 631 -46.57 4.93 -28.48
C ALA A 631 -45.85 4.05 -29.51
N THR A 632 -46.47 3.85 -30.67
CA THR A 632 -45.91 3.07 -31.80
C THR A 632 -45.10 3.92 -32.78
N PHE A 633 -45.17 5.23 -32.64
CA PHE A 633 -44.48 6.21 -33.48
C PHE A 633 -43.72 7.22 -32.63
N ILE A 634 -42.72 7.84 -33.24
CA ILE A 634 -41.89 8.87 -32.63
C ILE A 634 -42.78 10.08 -32.33
N GLN A 635 -42.85 10.45 -31.05
CA GLN A 635 -43.66 11.60 -30.62
C GLN A 635 -42.93 12.90 -30.99
N ILE A 636 -43.45 13.60 -31.99
CA ILE A 636 -42.92 14.88 -32.44
C ILE A 636 -43.89 15.97 -31.97
N LEU A 637 -43.47 16.72 -30.95
CA LEU A 637 -44.33 17.74 -30.31
C LEU A 637 -44.70 18.89 -31.25
N SER A 638 -43.82 19.25 -32.19
CA SER A 638 -44.08 20.32 -33.13
C SER A 638 -44.80 19.82 -34.38
N ALA A 639 -45.99 20.37 -34.65
CA ALA A 639 -46.76 20.08 -35.85
C ALA A 639 -45.99 20.39 -37.15
N THR A 640 -45.24 21.51 -37.19
CA THR A 640 -44.45 21.89 -38.37
C THR A 640 -43.30 20.92 -38.63
N ARG A 641 -42.58 20.52 -37.57
CA ARG A 641 -41.50 19.53 -37.69
C ARG A 641 -42.06 18.17 -38.07
N LYS A 642 -43.17 17.76 -37.45
CA LYS A 642 -43.84 16.50 -37.78
C LYS A 642 -44.19 16.46 -39.26
N ALA A 643 -44.91 17.45 -39.77
CA ALA A 643 -45.26 17.53 -41.20
C ALA A 643 -44.02 17.47 -42.11
N THR A 644 -42.94 18.16 -41.74
CA THR A 644 -41.69 18.16 -42.51
C THR A 644 -41.00 16.79 -42.52
N LEU A 645 -40.93 16.12 -41.37
CA LEU A 645 -40.32 14.80 -41.27
C LEU A 645 -41.13 13.73 -41.98
N LEU A 646 -42.47 13.77 -41.88
CA LEU A 646 -43.36 12.84 -42.58
C LEU A 646 -43.21 12.97 -44.10
N ASN A 647 -43.15 14.20 -44.63
CA ASN A 647 -42.94 14.42 -46.08
C ASN A 647 -41.65 13.76 -46.64
N VAL A 648 -40.67 13.48 -45.78
CA VAL A 648 -39.38 12.89 -46.19
C VAL A 648 -39.29 11.41 -45.82
N PHE A 649 -39.84 11.00 -44.68
CA PHE A 649 -39.58 9.71 -44.07
C PHE A 649 -40.83 8.84 -43.83
N ASP A 650 -42.05 9.36 -43.98
CA ASP A 650 -43.28 8.56 -43.95
C ASP A 650 -43.40 7.83 -45.30
N THR A 651 -42.94 6.58 -45.32
CA THR A 651 -42.88 5.75 -46.53
C THR A 651 -44.13 4.91 -46.71
N ASN A 652 -44.89 4.67 -45.63
CA ASN A 652 -46.11 3.88 -45.67
C ASN A 652 -47.38 4.73 -45.84
N GLY A 653 -47.28 6.05 -45.66
CA GLY A 653 -48.35 7.03 -45.82
C GLY A 653 -49.38 7.03 -44.69
N ASP A 654 -49.03 6.53 -43.50
CA ASP A 654 -49.95 6.42 -42.37
C ASP A 654 -50.10 7.73 -41.55
N GLY A 655 -49.30 8.75 -41.89
CA GLY A 655 -49.34 10.06 -41.24
C GLY A 655 -48.59 10.13 -39.91
N GLU A 656 -47.83 9.09 -39.56
CA GLU A 656 -46.98 9.00 -38.40
C GLU A 656 -45.54 8.61 -38.79
N LEU A 657 -44.55 8.96 -37.95
CA LEU A 657 -43.16 8.57 -38.19
C LEU A 657 -42.84 7.38 -37.29
N SER A 658 -42.83 6.18 -37.85
CA SER A 658 -42.45 4.99 -37.12
C SER A 658 -40.94 4.91 -36.88
N PHE A 659 -40.53 4.14 -35.86
CA PHE A 659 -39.11 3.84 -35.64
C PHE A 659 -38.51 3.01 -36.78
N ALA A 660 -39.31 2.13 -37.40
CA ALA A 660 -38.89 1.34 -38.55
C ALA A 660 -38.51 2.24 -39.73
N GLU A 661 -39.30 3.27 -40.00
CA GLU A 661 -39.01 4.26 -41.03
C GLU A 661 -37.76 5.07 -40.71
N ALA A 662 -37.64 5.60 -39.49
CA ALA A 662 -36.45 6.34 -39.07
C ALA A 662 -35.17 5.49 -39.20
N ARG A 663 -35.23 4.19 -38.89
CA ARG A 663 -34.11 3.25 -39.00
C ARG A 663 -33.87 2.73 -40.42
N ALA A 664 -34.83 2.82 -41.32
CA ALA A 664 -34.62 2.50 -42.73
C ALA A 664 -33.72 3.54 -43.43
N VAL A 665 -33.59 4.73 -42.84
CA VAL A 665 -32.74 5.80 -43.36
C VAL A 665 -31.27 5.48 -43.11
N ILE A 666 -30.54 5.22 -44.19
CA ILE A 666 -29.08 5.00 -44.16
C ILE A 666 -28.32 6.28 -44.52
N ASN A 667 -28.91 7.11 -45.38
CA ASN A 667 -28.29 8.33 -45.89
C ASN A 667 -29.28 9.49 -45.81
N ILE A 668 -28.83 10.66 -45.38
CA ILE A 668 -29.55 11.93 -45.56
C ILE A 668 -28.98 12.60 -46.80
N PRO A 669 -29.69 12.62 -47.95
CA PRO A 669 -29.17 13.20 -49.18
C PRO A 669 -28.83 14.69 -49.08
N ALA A 670 -28.10 15.19 -50.07
CA ALA A 670 -27.82 16.61 -50.19
C ALA A 670 -29.12 17.44 -50.25
N ASP A 671 -29.10 18.61 -49.63
CA ASP A 671 -30.21 19.56 -49.59
C ASP A 671 -31.54 19.07 -48.97
N THR A 672 -31.59 17.87 -48.34
CA THR A 672 -32.84 17.23 -47.85
C THR A 672 -33.73 18.15 -47.01
N PHE A 673 -33.12 18.88 -46.08
CA PHE A 673 -33.73 19.87 -45.20
C PHE A 673 -33.25 21.30 -45.48
N ASN A 674 -32.73 21.57 -46.68
CA ASN A 674 -32.25 22.89 -47.05
C ASN A 674 -33.42 23.85 -47.33
N THR A 675 -33.59 24.85 -46.46
CA THR A 675 -34.70 25.82 -46.56
C THR A 675 -34.48 26.89 -47.63
N SER A 676 -33.22 27.13 -48.04
CA SER A 676 -32.89 28.02 -49.17
C SER A 676 -33.28 27.39 -50.51
N VAL A 677 -33.33 26.06 -50.59
CA VAL A 677 -33.83 25.33 -51.77
C VAL A 677 -35.36 25.23 -51.73
N ASN A 678 -35.94 24.93 -50.57
CA ASN A 678 -37.38 24.85 -50.40
C ASN A 678 -37.78 25.19 -48.95
N THR A 679 -38.52 26.29 -48.76
CA THR A 679 -38.92 26.79 -47.44
C THR A 679 -39.83 25.84 -46.66
N SER A 680 -40.51 24.90 -47.34
CA SER A 680 -41.32 23.85 -46.67
C SER A 680 -40.50 22.78 -45.94
N ARG A 681 -39.16 22.79 -46.09
CA ARG A 681 -38.23 21.86 -45.45
C ARG A 681 -37.79 22.29 -44.02
N LYS A 682 -38.45 23.28 -43.45
CA LYS A 682 -38.09 23.88 -42.15
C LYS A 682 -38.38 22.92 -40.98
N LEU A 683 -37.34 22.55 -40.24
CA LEU A 683 -37.47 21.84 -38.98
C LEU A 683 -37.61 22.89 -37.86
N SER A 684 -38.72 22.89 -37.14
CA SER A 684 -39.02 23.94 -36.15
C SER A 684 -38.12 23.86 -34.92
N TYR A 685 -37.19 24.81 -34.75
CA TYR A 685 -36.28 25.05 -33.61
C TYR A 685 -35.44 23.87 -33.09
N SER A 686 -35.89 22.62 -33.06
CA SER A 686 -35.07 21.45 -32.72
C SER A 686 -35.27 20.29 -33.67
N PHE A 687 -34.31 19.36 -33.70
CA PHE A 687 -34.48 18.04 -34.29
C PHE A 687 -33.89 16.98 -33.34
N ASP A 688 -34.50 16.88 -32.16
CA ASP A 688 -34.05 15.99 -31.10
C ASP A 688 -34.39 14.53 -31.39
N GLU A 689 -35.37 14.31 -32.26
CA GLU A 689 -35.80 13.00 -32.75
C GLU A 689 -34.80 12.38 -33.74
N PHE A 690 -33.83 13.14 -34.25
CA PHE A 690 -32.80 12.61 -35.14
C PHE A 690 -31.98 11.48 -34.50
N ARG A 691 -31.95 11.41 -33.16
CA ARG A 691 -31.34 10.32 -32.38
C ARG A 691 -31.91 8.94 -32.69
N PHE A 692 -33.14 8.86 -33.19
CA PHE A 692 -33.81 7.60 -33.52
C PHE A 692 -33.44 7.05 -34.91
N PHE A 693 -32.75 7.84 -35.74
CA PHE A 693 -32.29 7.46 -37.07
C PHE A 693 -30.97 6.68 -36.99
N THR A 694 -30.97 5.61 -36.19
CA THR A 694 -29.74 4.96 -35.72
C THR A 694 -28.91 4.32 -36.82
N ASN A 695 -29.46 4.06 -38.01
CA ASN A 695 -28.74 3.49 -39.15
C ASN A 695 -28.17 4.53 -40.12
N VAL A 696 -28.35 5.84 -39.85
CA VAL A 696 -27.77 6.88 -40.69
C VAL A 696 -26.25 6.83 -40.61
N GLU A 697 -25.61 6.56 -41.74
CA GLU A 697 -24.15 6.52 -41.89
C GLU A 697 -23.62 7.78 -42.60
N THR A 698 -24.39 8.38 -43.50
CA THR A 698 -23.93 9.55 -44.28
C THR A 698 -24.94 10.69 -44.27
N ILE A 699 -24.41 11.91 -44.16
CA ILE A 699 -25.16 13.16 -44.31
C ILE A 699 -24.54 13.93 -45.48
N GLY A 700 -25.34 14.25 -46.49
CA GLY A 700 -24.89 14.90 -47.71
C GLY A 700 -24.60 16.39 -47.57
N ASP A 701 -24.06 16.97 -48.64
CA ASP A 701 -23.76 18.40 -48.70
C ASP A 701 -25.03 19.24 -48.51
N ARG A 702 -24.94 20.32 -47.72
CA ARG A 702 -26.06 21.23 -47.42
C ARG A 702 -27.33 20.56 -46.89
N ALA A 703 -27.25 19.33 -46.36
CA ALA A 703 -28.42 18.55 -45.96
C ALA A 703 -29.39 19.29 -45.02
N PHE A 704 -28.88 20.16 -44.14
CA PHE A 704 -29.64 20.98 -43.19
C PHE A 704 -29.27 22.46 -43.30
N ASP A 705 -28.80 22.90 -44.47
CA ASP A 705 -28.40 24.29 -44.70
C ASP A 705 -29.60 25.24 -44.54
N SER A 706 -29.34 26.43 -44.00
CA SER A 706 -30.31 27.50 -43.77
C SER A 706 -31.48 27.13 -42.85
N ASN A 707 -31.42 25.99 -42.16
CA ASN A 707 -32.42 25.60 -41.18
C ASN A 707 -32.19 26.36 -39.85
N GLU A 708 -33.28 26.79 -39.19
CA GLU A 708 -33.21 27.59 -37.96
C GLU A 708 -33.12 26.71 -36.70
N LEU A 709 -32.41 25.58 -36.79
CA LEU A 709 -32.25 24.65 -35.68
C LEU A 709 -31.42 25.27 -34.55
N GLU A 710 -32.00 25.23 -33.35
CA GLU A 710 -31.47 25.58 -32.03
C GLU A 710 -31.06 24.34 -31.22
N SER A 711 -31.49 23.13 -31.58
CA SER A 711 -30.87 21.90 -31.10
C SER A 711 -31.00 20.74 -32.08
N ILE A 712 -30.06 19.81 -32.04
CA ILE A 712 -30.11 18.56 -32.79
C ILE A 712 -29.36 17.46 -32.02
N ILE A 713 -29.94 16.26 -31.96
CA ILE A 713 -29.33 15.09 -31.33
C ILE A 713 -28.97 14.07 -32.41
N PHE A 714 -27.68 13.86 -32.64
CA PHE A 714 -27.16 12.98 -33.69
C PHE A 714 -27.28 11.49 -33.33
N PRO A 715 -27.61 10.62 -34.30
CA PRO A 715 -27.56 9.17 -34.13
C PRO A 715 -26.11 8.65 -34.06
N PRO A 716 -25.89 7.44 -33.51
CA PRO A 716 -24.55 6.97 -33.14
C PRO A 716 -23.67 6.43 -34.28
N ASN A 717 -24.22 6.19 -35.48
CA ASN A 717 -23.54 5.44 -36.54
C ASN A 717 -23.03 6.26 -37.73
N ILE A 718 -22.99 7.59 -37.59
CA ILE A 718 -22.57 8.48 -38.68
C ILE A 718 -21.08 8.33 -38.95
N LYS A 719 -20.74 8.05 -40.21
CA LYS A 719 -19.38 7.88 -40.74
C LYS A 719 -18.93 9.09 -41.56
N LYS A 720 -19.87 9.82 -42.19
CA LYS A 720 -19.57 10.95 -43.08
C LYS A 720 -20.54 12.11 -42.90
N ILE A 721 -20.01 13.33 -42.84
CA ILE A 721 -20.79 14.58 -42.91
C ILE A 721 -20.26 15.44 -44.06
N GLY A 722 -21.14 15.81 -44.98
CA GLY A 722 -20.84 16.59 -46.18
C GLY A 722 -20.55 18.07 -45.93
N SER A 723 -20.21 18.77 -47.00
CA SER A 723 -19.85 20.19 -46.98
C SER A 723 -21.07 21.06 -46.69
N ASN A 724 -20.93 22.02 -45.77
CA ASN A 724 -22.00 22.92 -45.33
C ASN A 724 -23.26 22.18 -44.86
N ALA A 725 -23.14 20.92 -44.42
CA ALA A 725 -24.29 20.09 -44.08
C ALA A 725 -25.17 20.73 -43.00
N PHE A 726 -24.57 21.44 -42.04
CA PHE A 726 -25.25 22.12 -40.95
C PHE A 726 -24.85 23.59 -40.89
N TYR A 727 -25.62 24.46 -41.54
CA TYR A 727 -25.53 25.91 -41.31
C TYR A 727 -26.48 26.27 -40.17
N LEU A 728 -25.96 26.34 -38.94
CA LEU A 728 -26.77 26.49 -37.73
C LEU A 728 -26.60 27.88 -37.11
N LYS A 729 -27.62 28.35 -36.38
CA LYS A 729 -27.51 29.55 -35.54
C LYS A 729 -26.41 29.36 -34.50
N TYR A 730 -25.66 30.40 -34.13
CA TYR A 730 -24.49 30.28 -33.23
C TYR A 730 -24.76 29.58 -31.89
N ASN A 731 -25.93 29.79 -31.29
CA ASN A 731 -26.33 29.27 -29.97
C ASN A 731 -26.97 27.87 -29.96
N ALA A 732 -27.32 27.31 -31.12
CA ALA A 732 -27.81 25.92 -31.20
C ALA A 732 -26.95 24.85 -30.49
N VAL A 733 -27.60 23.83 -29.92
CA VAL A 733 -26.96 22.75 -29.18
C VAL A 733 -26.84 21.50 -30.05
N VAL A 734 -25.61 21.01 -30.24
CA VAL A 734 -25.34 19.75 -30.95
C VAL A 734 -24.96 18.69 -29.92
N VAL A 735 -25.75 17.61 -29.86
CA VAL A 735 -25.51 16.48 -28.95
C VAL A 735 -25.34 15.21 -29.76
N GLY A 736 -24.30 14.41 -29.49
CA GLY A 736 -24.13 13.13 -30.17
C GLY A 736 -22.77 12.50 -29.93
N ASN A 737 -22.63 11.23 -30.29
CA ASN A 737 -21.34 10.54 -30.32
C ASN A 737 -20.81 10.48 -31.76
N PHE A 738 -19.63 11.07 -31.98
CA PHE A 738 -18.93 11.12 -33.28
C PHE A 738 -17.79 10.11 -33.38
N ASP A 739 -17.70 9.12 -32.49
CA ASP A 739 -16.64 8.10 -32.47
C ASP A 739 -16.57 7.27 -33.76
N LYS A 740 -17.64 7.17 -34.55
CA LYS A 740 -17.62 6.47 -35.85
C LYS A 740 -17.37 7.38 -37.06
N LEU A 741 -17.22 8.69 -36.84
CA LEU A 741 -17.07 9.65 -37.92
C LEU A 741 -15.65 9.60 -38.49
N GLU A 742 -15.55 9.32 -39.79
CA GLU A 742 -14.28 9.14 -40.51
C GLU A 742 -14.04 10.21 -41.58
N GLU A 743 -15.10 10.89 -42.07
CA GLU A 743 -15.02 11.88 -43.14
C GLU A 743 -15.81 13.17 -42.83
N LEU A 744 -15.16 14.32 -43.06
CA LEU A 744 -15.75 15.65 -42.94
C LEU A 744 -15.55 16.47 -44.23
N GLY A 745 -16.65 16.97 -44.80
CA GLY A 745 -16.65 17.97 -45.87
C GLY A 745 -16.17 19.34 -45.39
N ALA A 746 -16.24 20.36 -46.26
CA ALA A 746 -15.86 21.72 -45.91
C ALA A 746 -16.93 22.41 -45.04
N ALA A 747 -16.54 23.05 -43.94
CA ALA A 747 -17.42 23.76 -43.01
C ALA A 747 -18.71 22.97 -42.64
N PRO A 748 -18.60 21.72 -42.16
CA PRO A 748 -19.74 20.82 -41.98
C PRO A 748 -20.74 21.35 -40.94
N PHE A 749 -20.27 22.14 -39.96
CA PHE A 749 -21.04 22.78 -38.90
C PHE A 749 -20.83 24.29 -38.90
N PHE A 750 -21.17 24.97 -40.00
CA PHE A 750 -20.99 26.41 -40.10
C PHE A 750 -21.79 27.15 -39.02
N GLY A 751 -21.14 28.15 -38.40
CA GLY A 751 -21.72 28.93 -37.31
C GLY A 751 -21.61 28.29 -35.93
N LYS A 752 -20.97 27.12 -35.78
CA LYS A 752 -20.89 26.38 -34.51
C LYS A 752 -19.52 26.27 -33.88
N TYR A 753 -19.47 26.58 -32.59
CA TYR A 753 -18.34 26.31 -31.71
C TYR A 753 -18.47 24.88 -31.14
N LEU A 754 -17.68 23.94 -31.66
CA LEU A 754 -17.62 22.56 -31.17
C LEU A 754 -16.22 22.21 -30.67
N ASP A 755 -16.14 21.30 -29.69
CA ASP A 755 -14.86 20.72 -29.29
C ASP A 755 -14.32 19.88 -30.45
N ILE A 756 -13.19 20.31 -31.02
CA ILE A 756 -12.56 19.63 -32.15
C ILE A 756 -12.22 18.17 -31.84
N ASN A 757 -11.99 17.83 -30.56
CA ASN A 757 -11.64 16.48 -30.13
C ASN A 757 -12.78 15.46 -30.24
N LEU A 758 -14.00 15.92 -30.50
CA LEU A 758 -15.12 15.04 -30.86
C LEU A 758 -14.84 14.28 -32.16
N PHE A 759 -13.96 14.80 -33.02
CA PHE A 759 -13.68 14.29 -34.36
C PHE A 759 -12.38 13.49 -34.45
N LYS A 760 -11.95 12.87 -33.34
CA LYS A 760 -10.67 12.15 -33.21
C LYS A 760 -10.46 11.00 -34.20
N ASN A 761 -11.51 10.48 -34.83
CA ASN A 761 -11.44 9.36 -35.77
C ASN A 761 -11.53 9.78 -37.25
N VAL A 762 -11.56 11.09 -37.54
CA VAL A 762 -11.62 11.63 -38.90
C VAL A 762 -10.30 11.41 -39.64
N LYS A 763 -10.38 10.78 -40.81
CA LYS A 763 -9.27 10.41 -41.70
C LYS A 763 -9.30 11.21 -43.01
N THR A 764 -10.49 11.52 -43.50
CA THR A 764 -10.70 12.26 -44.75
C THR A 764 -11.23 13.66 -44.42
N TYR A 765 -10.45 14.68 -44.79
CA TYR A 765 -10.73 16.08 -44.46
C TYR A 765 -10.11 17.04 -45.47
N THR A 766 -10.52 18.30 -45.42
CA THR A 766 -10.09 19.41 -46.29
C THR A 766 -9.59 20.58 -45.44
N ALA A 767 -9.11 21.65 -46.09
CA ALA A 767 -8.64 22.86 -45.40
C ALA A 767 -9.69 23.51 -44.47
N ASN A 768 -10.98 23.33 -44.77
CA ASN A 768 -12.08 23.96 -44.02
C ASN A 768 -12.90 22.97 -43.19
N SER A 769 -12.48 21.70 -43.05
CA SER A 769 -13.29 20.67 -42.37
C SER A 769 -13.45 20.92 -40.87
N PHE A 770 -12.49 21.60 -40.24
CA PHE A 770 -12.51 21.95 -38.82
C PHE A 770 -12.79 23.43 -38.57
N GLN A 771 -13.32 24.15 -39.57
CA GLN A 771 -13.67 25.55 -39.42
C GLN A 771 -14.69 25.72 -38.28
N TYR A 772 -14.46 26.69 -37.39
CA TYR A 772 -15.23 26.95 -36.17
C TYR A 772 -15.17 25.84 -35.09
N MET A 773 -14.26 24.86 -35.21
CA MET A 773 -14.04 23.85 -34.17
C MET A 773 -12.80 24.18 -33.36
N TYR A 774 -12.90 24.12 -32.04
CA TYR A 774 -11.88 24.60 -31.11
C TYR A 774 -11.57 23.56 -30.04
N PRO A 775 -10.32 23.42 -29.59
CA PRO A 775 -9.98 22.49 -28.53
C PRO A 775 -10.47 22.97 -27.16
N ARG A 776 -10.89 22.06 -26.28
CA ARG A 776 -10.94 22.34 -24.83
C ARG A 776 -9.52 22.44 -24.27
N ALA A 777 -9.28 23.46 -23.43
CA ALA A 777 -8.01 23.68 -22.74
C ALA A 777 -6.76 23.66 -23.65
N GLY A 778 -6.90 24.02 -24.94
CA GLY A 778 -5.77 24.11 -25.87
C GLY A 778 -5.21 22.78 -26.37
N LYS A 779 -5.80 21.63 -26.02
CA LYS A 779 -5.30 20.31 -26.40
C LYS A 779 -6.04 19.70 -27.59
N TYR A 780 -5.29 19.23 -28.58
CA TYR A 780 -5.78 18.55 -29.77
C TYR A 780 -5.43 17.06 -29.72
N THR A 781 -6.45 16.22 -29.95
CA THR A 781 -6.39 14.76 -29.94
C THR A 781 -6.99 14.23 -31.24
N LEU A 782 -6.30 14.51 -32.34
CA LEU A 782 -6.68 14.11 -33.69
C LEU A 782 -5.63 13.13 -34.25
N PRO A 783 -5.63 11.85 -33.80
CA PRO A 783 -4.54 10.91 -34.10
C PRO A 783 -4.37 10.58 -35.58
N TYR A 784 -5.37 10.82 -36.45
CA TYR A 784 -5.32 10.46 -37.87
C TYR A 784 -5.09 11.65 -38.83
N ILE A 785 -5.00 12.89 -38.33
CA ILE A 785 -4.65 14.01 -39.22
C ILE A 785 -3.16 13.94 -39.56
N THR A 786 -2.83 14.07 -40.84
CA THR A 786 -1.44 13.97 -41.36
C THR A 786 -0.89 15.34 -41.78
N ARG A 787 -1.78 16.27 -42.10
CA ARG A 787 -1.45 17.62 -42.56
C ARG A 787 -2.40 18.66 -41.98
N ILE A 788 -1.85 19.79 -41.57
CA ILE A 788 -2.61 21.01 -41.24
C ILE A 788 -2.47 21.98 -42.41
N PHE A 789 -3.58 22.28 -43.08
CA PHE A 789 -3.64 23.24 -44.19
C PHE A 789 -3.68 24.68 -43.68
N SER A 790 -3.35 25.64 -44.55
CA SER A 790 -3.50 27.08 -44.27
C SER A 790 -4.87 27.42 -43.68
N GLY A 791 -4.89 28.02 -42.49
CA GLY A 791 -6.08 28.48 -41.79
C GLY A 791 -6.95 27.38 -41.16
N MET A 792 -6.52 26.11 -41.22
CA MET A 792 -7.34 24.97 -40.83
C MET A 792 -7.62 24.91 -39.34
N LEU A 793 -6.60 25.15 -38.50
CA LEU A 793 -6.74 25.13 -37.06
C LEU A 793 -6.52 26.53 -36.49
N THR A 794 -7.30 26.87 -35.49
CA THR A 794 -7.18 28.12 -34.78
C THR A 794 -7.58 27.96 -33.32
N ASN A 795 -6.95 28.74 -32.45
CA ASN A 795 -7.40 28.90 -31.05
C ASN A 795 -8.24 30.18 -30.86
N ASN A 796 -8.59 30.89 -31.95
CA ASN A 796 -9.35 32.13 -31.93
C ASN A 796 -10.86 31.87 -31.82
N VAL A 797 -11.37 31.84 -30.59
CA VAL A 797 -12.80 31.95 -30.31
C VAL A 797 -13.22 33.42 -30.49
N GLY A 798 -14.27 33.69 -31.27
CA GLY A 798 -14.80 35.06 -31.45
C GLY A 798 -15.21 35.70 -30.10
N PHE A 799 -15.54 37.00 -30.10
CA PHE A 799 -15.76 37.88 -28.93
C PHE A 799 -16.84 37.45 -27.88
N GLU A 800 -17.35 36.23 -27.91
CA GLU A 800 -18.24 35.66 -26.90
C GLU A 800 -17.46 34.67 -26.04
N THR A 801 -17.18 35.10 -24.80
CA THR A 801 -16.42 34.36 -23.79
C THR A 801 -17.10 33.03 -23.46
N VAL A 802 -16.58 31.93 -24.00
CA VAL A 802 -16.68 30.61 -23.37
C VAL A 802 -15.37 30.41 -22.60
N GLU A 803 -15.35 30.79 -21.32
CA GLU A 803 -14.16 30.71 -20.44
C GLU A 803 -13.51 29.31 -20.40
N GLU A 804 -14.25 28.24 -20.71
CA GLU A 804 -13.75 26.85 -20.73
C GLU A 804 -12.91 26.47 -21.97
N LEU A 805 -12.91 27.27 -23.03
CA LEU A 805 -12.28 26.93 -24.33
C LEU A 805 -10.98 27.67 -24.59
N VAL A 806 -10.49 28.45 -23.63
CA VAL A 806 -9.36 29.35 -23.86
C VAL A 806 -8.12 28.92 -23.09
N SER A 807 -7.02 28.78 -23.82
CA SER A 807 -5.73 28.45 -23.25
C SER A 807 -4.62 29.15 -24.03
N ASN A 808 -3.59 29.57 -23.32
CA ASN A 808 -2.32 29.96 -23.89
C ASN A 808 -1.48 28.74 -24.36
N LEU A 809 -2.03 27.53 -24.25
CA LEU A 809 -1.45 26.29 -24.74
C LEU A 809 -2.07 25.86 -26.08
N VAL A 810 -1.22 25.36 -26.97
CA VAL A 810 -1.59 24.59 -28.16
C VAL A 810 -0.83 23.26 -28.08
N ASP A 811 -1.48 22.22 -27.57
CA ASP A 811 -0.90 20.90 -27.41
C ASP A 811 -1.35 19.97 -28.54
N LEU A 812 -0.48 19.75 -29.53
CA LEU A 812 -0.68 18.82 -30.63
C LEU A 812 -0.05 17.44 -30.36
N SER A 813 0.39 17.14 -29.13
CA SER A 813 1.02 15.84 -28.80
C SER A 813 0.08 14.65 -29.02
N GLY A 814 -1.24 14.87 -29.01
CA GLY A 814 -2.25 13.87 -29.34
C GLY A 814 -2.48 13.65 -30.84
N CYS A 815 -1.91 14.49 -31.71
CA CYS A 815 -1.98 14.37 -33.17
C CYS A 815 -0.85 13.48 -33.68
N THR A 816 -0.88 12.20 -33.32
CA THR A 816 0.24 11.26 -33.45
C THR A 816 0.65 10.90 -34.88
N SER A 817 -0.16 11.21 -35.88
CA SER A 817 0.16 11.00 -37.30
C SER A 817 0.43 12.31 -38.05
N LEU A 818 0.50 13.44 -37.35
CA LEU A 818 0.69 14.74 -37.98
C LEU A 818 2.13 14.86 -38.48
N GLU A 819 2.30 14.98 -39.79
CA GLU A 819 3.58 15.07 -40.48
C GLU A 819 3.89 16.49 -40.94
N ARG A 820 2.87 17.25 -41.39
CA ARG A 820 3.07 18.54 -42.06
C ARG A 820 2.19 19.66 -41.53
N ILE A 821 2.76 20.86 -41.39
CA ILE A 821 2.00 22.11 -41.19
C ILE A 821 2.36 23.11 -42.30
N ASP A 822 1.34 23.52 -43.06
CA ASP A 822 1.47 24.50 -44.13
C ASP A 822 1.57 25.94 -43.59
N SER A 823 1.98 26.88 -44.46
CA SER A 823 1.97 28.31 -44.15
C SER A 823 0.59 28.73 -43.66
N TYR A 824 0.56 29.51 -42.57
CA TYR A 824 -0.65 29.94 -41.89
C TYR A 824 -1.54 28.81 -41.34
N GLY A 825 -1.02 27.59 -41.18
CA GLY A 825 -1.81 26.43 -40.77
C GLY A 825 -2.42 26.51 -39.37
N LEU A 826 -1.65 27.01 -38.41
CA LEU A 826 -2.07 27.24 -37.02
C LEU A 826 -2.28 28.74 -36.78
N ASN A 827 -3.51 29.22 -36.95
CA ASN A 827 -3.82 30.63 -36.73
C ASN A 827 -4.04 30.93 -35.25
N LEU A 828 -3.01 31.51 -34.61
CA LEU A 828 -2.95 31.70 -33.16
C LEU A 828 -3.38 33.11 -32.74
N ARG A 829 -4.22 33.20 -31.72
CA ARG A 829 -4.64 34.44 -31.08
C ARG A 829 -4.57 34.31 -29.56
N PRO A 830 -3.60 34.98 -28.90
CA PRO A 830 -3.50 35.02 -27.44
C PRO A 830 -4.61 35.87 -26.82
N LEU A 831 -5.08 35.51 -25.61
CA LEU A 831 -6.06 36.32 -24.88
C LEU A 831 -5.48 37.66 -24.43
N LYS A 832 -6.36 38.65 -24.28
CA LYS A 832 -6.00 39.94 -23.66
C LYS A 832 -5.51 39.70 -22.24
N GLY A 833 -4.22 39.92 -21.99
CA GLY A 833 -3.57 39.69 -20.69
C GLY A 833 -2.57 38.52 -20.68
N ASP A 834 -2.65 37.61 -21.67
CA ASP A 834 -1.66 36.55 -21.83
C ASP A 834 -0.38 37.10 -22.44
N ASN A 835 0.72 36.93 -21.70
CA ASN A 835 2.05 37.37 -22.12
C ASN A 835 2.91 36.24 -22.69
N GLU A 836 2.53 34.97 -22.46
CA GLU A 836 3.26 33.78 -22.92
C GLU A 836 2.33 32.77 -23.61
N VAL A 837 2.75 32.25 -24.77
CA VAL A 837 2.04 31.17 -25.50
C VAL A 837 2.95 29.93 -25.59
N THR A 838 2.42 28.75 -25.26
CA THR A 838 3.12 27.47 -25.41
C THR A 838 2.51 26.65 -26.54
N ILE A 839 3.33 26.14 -27.44
CA ILE A 839 2.95 25.26 -28.54
C ILE A 839 3.75 23.96 -28.41
N ILE A 840 3.09 22.81 -28.45
CA ILE A 840 3.71 21.49 -28.39
C ILE A 840 3.43 20.78 -29.70
N LEU A 841 4.46 20.56 -30.51
CA LEU A 841 4.39 19.79 -31.75
C LEU A 841 4.65 18.30 -31.47
N PRO A 842 3.92 17.37 -32.12
CA PRO A 842 4.04 15.93 -31.86
C PRO A 842 5.37 15.38 -32.34
N ALA A 843 5.72 14.17 -31.89
CA ALA A 843 6.94 13.49 -32.31
C ALA A 843 6.95 13.09 -33.80
N SER A 844 5.76 13.01 -34.41
CA SER A 844 5.56 12.64 -35.82
C SER A 844 5.84 13.78 -36.82
N ILE A 845 5.96 15.02 -36.35
CA ILE A 845 6.11 16.17 -37.24
C ILE A 845 7.43 16.08 -38.01
N ASN A 846 7.38 16.23 -39.33
CA ASN A 846 8.53 16.11 -40.22
C ASN A 846 8.70 17.29 -41.19
N TYR A 847 7.69 18.16 -41.32
CA TYR A 847 7.70 19.28 -42.25
C TYR A 847 6.91 20.49 -41.72
N LEU A 848 7.55 21.66 -41.74
CA LEU A 848 7.00 22.95 -41.33
C LEU A 848 7.27 23.99 -42.42
N GLU A 849 6.21 24.56 -42.99
CA GLU A 849 6.35 25.68 -43.91
C GLU A 849 6.68 26.99 -43.20
N ASN A 850 7.16 27.96 -43.97
CA ASN A 850 7.40 29.32 -43.49
C ASN A 850 6.08 29.89 -42.96
N TYR A 851 6.12 30.55 -41.80
CA TYR A 851 4.94 31.15 -41.16
C TYR A 851 3.82 30.15 -40.87
N CYS A 852 4.12 28.90 -40.52
CA CYS A 852 3.08 27.90 -40.23
C CYS A 852 2.26 28.17 -38.96
N MET A 853 2.74 29.03 -38.05
CA MET A 853 2.08 29.36 -36.77
C MET A 853 1.92 30.88 -36.58
N PRO A 854 1.21 31.59 -37.47
CA PRO A 854 1.02 33.04 -37.36
C PRO A 854 0.33 33.41 -36.06
N MET A 855 0.75 34.52 -35.45
CA MET A 855 0.15 35.03 -34.23
C MET A 855 -0.45 36.40 -34.48
N ASN A 856 -1.77 36.49 -34.35
CA ASN A 856 -2.57 37.68 -34.65
C ASN A 856 -3.13 38.27 -33.34
N PRO A 857 -2.40 39.17 -32.66
CA PRO A 857 -2.91 39.82 -31.45
C PRO A 857 -4.16 40.67 -31.76
N SER A 858 -5.06 40.79 -30.78
CA SER A 858 -6.27 41.62 -30.93
C SER A 858 -5.92 43.11 -31.09
N ALA A 859 -6.73 43.88 -31.82
CA ALA A 859 -6.54 45.32 -31.96
C ALA A 859 -6.46 45.99 -30.56
N GLY A 860 -5.35 46.70 -30.28
CA GLY A 860 -5.07 47.34 -28.99
C GLY A 860 -4.32 46.48 -27.95
N GLN A 861 -3.87 45.26 -28.32
CA GLN A 861 -3.13 44.36 -27.44
C GLN A 861 -1.61 44.47 -27.71
N SER A 862 -0.83 44.92 -26.72
CA SER A 862 0.59 45.27 -26.88
C SER A 862 1.61 44.19 -26.48
N SER A 863 1.23 43.00 -26.00
CA SER A 863 2.21 42.18 -25.26
C SER A 863 2.02 40.66 -25.29
N VAL A 864 2.36 39.97 -26.38
CA VAL A 864 3.05 38.67 -26.21
C VAL A 864 4.53 38.98 -26.02
N THR A 865 5.09 38.58 -24.89
CA THR A 865 6.51 38.75 -24.58
C THR A 865 7.30 37.46 -24.79
N LYS A 866 6.64 36.29 -24.81
CA LYS A 866 7.30 34.99 -24.94
C LYS A 866 6.44 33.95 -25.68
N VAL A 867 7.06 33.14 -26.52
CA VAL A 867 6.45 32.01 -27.24
C VAL A 867 7.34 30.79 -27.06
N ILE A 868 6.83 29.76 -26.40
CA ILE A 868 7.53 28.49 -26.21
C ILE A 868 7.06 27.51 -27.27
N VAL A 869 7.96 27.00 -28.11
CA VAL A 869 7.69 25.94 -29.08
C VAL A 869 8.42 24.68 -28.63
N LYS A 870 7.69 23.70 -28.09
CA LYS A 870 8.21 22.38 -27.75
C LYS A 870 8.04 21.47 -28.97
N VAL A 871 9.13 21.01 -29.56
CA VAL A 871 9.12 20.07 -30.70
C VAL A 871 9.49 18.70 -30.18
N LEU A 872 8.56 17.75 -30.14
CA LEU A 872 8.81 16.42 -29.59
C LEU A 872 9.56 15.50 -30.57
N ALA A 873 9.68 15.89 -31.85
CA ALA A 873 10.41 15.11 -32.85
C ALA A 873 11.90 15.03 -32.50
N THR A 874 12.46 13.82 -32.54
CA THR A 874 13.89 13.58 -32.25
C THR A 874 14.78 13.96 -33.42
N THR A 875 14.25 13.92 -34.64
CA THR A 875 14.91 14.40 -35.85
C THR A 875 14.36 15.78 -36.20
N PRO A 876 15.20 16.80 -36.44
CA PRO A 876 14.72 18.13 -36.83
C PRO A 876 13.82 18.05 -38.08
N PRO A 877 12.56 18.53 -38.00
CA PRO A 877 11.67 18.60 -39.15
C PRO A 877 12.26 19.47 -40.26
N ILE A 878 11.88 19.23 -41.51
CA ILE A 878 12.21 20.16 -42.61
C ILE A 878 11.50 21.48 -42.32
N LEU A 879 12.27 22.55 -42.10
CA LEU A 879 11.76 23.90 -41.88
C LEU A 879 12.01 24.74 -43.15
N ILE A 880 10.96 25.24 -43.78
CA ILE A 880 11.07 26.13 -44.95
C ILE A 880 11.10 27.58 -44.46
N GLY A 881 12.26 28.24 -44.56
CA GLY A 881 12.44 29.63 -44.12
C GLY A 881 12.75 29.78 -42.63
N SER A 882 12.99 31.01 -42.17
CA SER A 882 13.46 31.30 -40.81
C SER A 882 12.38 31.86 -39.88
N ASN A 883 11.10 31.82 -40.27
CA ASN A 883 10.01 32.43 -39.50
C ASN A 883 8.95 31.38 -39.16
N LEU A 884 8.86 30.97 -37.89
CA LEU A 884 7.81 30.05 -37.42
C LEU A 884 6.48 30.79 -37.16
N VAL A 885 6.56 32.06 -36.73
CA VAL A 885 5.43 32.93 -36.33
C VAL A 885 5.44 34.19 -37.22
N ALA A 886 4.26 34.72 -37.59
CA ALA A 886 4.11 35.84 -38.55
C ALA A 886 4.47 37.23 -37.98
N ASP A 887 4.68 38.17 -38.90
CA ASP A 887 5.23 39.52 -38.72
C ASP A 887 4.52 40.38 -37.66
N GLY A 888 5.32 41.05 -36.82
CA GLY A 888 4.88 41.92 -35.72
C GLY A 888 5.29 41.43 -34.34
N ILE A 889 5.70 40.15 -34.21
CA ILE A 889 6.24 39.59 -32.97
C ILE A 889 7.64 39.06 -33.29
N ILE A 890 8.61 39.82 -32.80
CA ILE A 890 10.05 39.66 -33.02
C ILE A 890 10.45 38.20 -32.76
N ILE A 891 11.21 37.61 -33.68
CA ILE A 891 11.91 36.32 -33.52
C ILE A 891 12.58 36.15 -32.15
N ASP A 892 12.90 37.25 -31.47
CA ASP A 892 13.51 37.36 -30.14
C ASP A 892 12.62 36.90 -28.98
N LYS A 893 11.33 36.68 -29.24
CA LYS A 893 10.39 36.21 -28.23
C LYS A 893 10.16 34.69 -28.27
N VAL A 894 10.74 33.98 -29.25
CA VAL A 894 10.55 32.53 -29.42
C VAL A 894 11.64 31.75 -28.68
N GLU A 895 11.24 30.83 -27.82
CA GLU A 895 12.07 29.79 -27.21
C GLU A 895 11.68 28.43 -27.78
N ILE A 896 12.65 27.65 -28.25
CA ILE A 896 12.41 26.34 -28.85
C ILE A 896 12.96 25.27 -27.91
N HIS A 897 12.12 24.33 -27.48
CA HIS A 897 12.54 23.21 -26.65
C HIS A 897 12.45 21.91 -27.43
N VAL A 898 13.54 21.14 -27.43
CA VAL A 898 13.65 19.86 -28.15
C VAL A 898 14.17 18.76 -27.22
N PRO A 899 14.03 17.46 -27.57
CA PRO A 899 14.61 16.39 -26.77
C PRO A 899 16.09 16.65 -26.49
N ALA A 900 16.54 16.42 -25.26
CA ALA A 900 17.89 16.79 -24.82
C ALA A 900 18.99 16.19 -25.72
N ALA A 901 18.81 14.94 -26.17
CA ALA A 901 19.71 14.26 -27.10
C ALA A 901 19.75 14.87 -28.51
N SER A 902 18.73 15.65 -28.90
CA SER A 902 18.57 16.23 -30.23
C SER A 902 19.00 17.69 -30.32
N VAL A 903 19.32 18.35 -29.20
CA VAL A 903 19.67 19.80 -29.18
C VAL A 903 20.75 20.15 -30.20
N SER A 904 21.85 19.40 -30.23
CA SER A 904 22.94 19.64 -31.18
C SER A 904 22.51 19.46 -32.64
N ALA A 905 21.67 18.46 -32.92
CA ALA A 905 21.15 18.21 -34.27
C ALA A 905 20.24 19.36 -34.74
N TYR A 906 19.35 19.86 -33.87
CA TYR A 906 18.50 21.00 -34.18
C TYR A 906 19.30 22.29 -34.42
N LYS A 907 20.34 22.57 -33.59
CA LYS A 907 21.18 23.76 -33.78
C LYS A 907 21.98 23.76 -35.09
N ALA A 908 22.25 22.59 -35.65
CA ALA A 908 22.98 22.41 -36.90
C ALA A 908 22.07 22.26 -38.15
N ALA A 909 20.78 21.96 -37.96
CA ALA A 909 19.87 21.70 -39.06
C ALA A 909 19.54 22.99 -39.85
N THR A 910 19.37 22.84 -41.18
CA THR A 910 19.03 23.94 -42.09
C THR A 910 17.80 24.68 -41.60
N ASN A 911 17.88 26.01 -41.60
CA ASN A 911 16.88 26.96 -41.08
C ASN A 911 16.61 26.92 -39.57
N TRP A 912 16.74 25.77 -38.89
CA TRP A 912 16.73 25.72 -37.42
C TRP A 912 17.95 26.43 -36.80
N SER A 913 19.08 26.45 -37.50
CA SER A 913 20.29 27.15 -37.09
C SER A 913 20.11 28.65 -36.85
N TYR A 914 19.10 29.30 -37.48
CA TYR A 914 18.74 30.70 -37.17
C TYR A 914 18.24 30.89 -35.74
N PHE A 915 17.76 29.82 -35.10
CA PHE A 915 17.29 29.80 -33.72
C PHE A 915 18.30 29.16 -32.75
N ALA A 916 19.55 28.93 -33.16
CA ALA A 916 20.51 28.15 -32.37
C ALA A 916 20.73 28.66 -30.93
N THR A 917 20.67 29.98 -30.71
CA THR A 917 20.77 30.60 -29.37
C THR A 917 19.48 30.49 -28.54
N LYS A 918 18.38 30.11 -29.17
CA LYS A 918 17.02 30.01 -28.61
C LYS A 918 16.54 28.54 -28.49
N ILE A 919 17.39 27.57 -28.83
CA ILE A 919 17.10 26.14 -28.71
C ILE A 919 17.65 25.60 -27.38
N TYR A 920 16.75 25.06 -26.56
CA TYR A 920 16.98 24.52 -25.22
C TYR A 920 16.51 23.06 -25.12
N PRO A 921 17.02 22.26 -24.17
CA PRO A 921 16.44 20.95 -23.87
C PRO A 921 15.03 21.10 -23.28
N ILE A 922 14.14 20.14 -23.56
CA ILE A 922 12.90 19.96 -22.80
C ILE A 922 13.27 19.51 -21.38
N THR A 923 12.81 20.26 -20.37
CA THR A 923 12.97 19.97 -18.93
C THR A 923 11.84 19.15 -18.37
#